data_AF-A0A846BZM8-F1
#
_entry.id   AF-A0A846BZM8-F1
#
_cell.length_a   1.000
_cell.length_b   1.000
_cell.length_c   1.000
_cell.angle_alpha   90.00
_cell.angle_beta   90.00
_cell.angle_gamma   90.00
#
_symmetry.space_group_name_H-M   'P 1'
#
loop_
_entity.id
_entity.type
_entity.pdbx_description
1 polymer ?
#
loop_
_entity_poly.entity_id
_entity_poly.type
_entity_poly.pdbx_seq_one_letter_code
_entity_poly.pdbx_strand_id
1 'polypeptide(L)'
;MAGLTESDVAVPGLVKLLEDSDKYVRRGAADALGEIRSKTAVPGLIKLLEDSDYLVRYSAEKALGEIGSETAIPELIKLLENSDYSVRESAAEALGEIGSETAIPELIKLLENSDSGVRETVANTLGKIGSETAISELIKLLENSDSGVRETVANTLGKIGSETVIFELTKLLEHSNTDLRKTAAYLIEKIRLKSVNYKSIKHSEYIDYDYDYPMSCTYSQDEIDPKSAIRSLMIFLKYEYSSSIFPSSIADALAEIIESEIAIHGSIKPLQDIEYPEDIEYIDIISGVVNDLSKIGSELAIKVLIKILILNKYDTDLLFTVADGSKKIVSEAAITSLNKVMIPIFIELLEDEDTDPDIYYRAVDILLDIDSPSVIPGLIQLLKSSDHHVRSDAAYALDCLGSENTIIELNKKLQSDRFFKASIDEIIEIINSIQQRLQYYKPIPKIPMLPMSNTLSHNYALLIGVGDCQDSYLSLPVTVKDVQAIKSFLTNPDLCGYIDDENHLQLLCNEQATKQNILDNLNWLQQQAKNDPEATILVYYSGHGWLDDLTQNYYLIPHDTVARNRKKTVSTALPATEFNNALQQISAQKLLVIIDSCHAQGMATAKETDELELPENFNQTALPKNLIADLKKGTGRAVFTSSTGEEQSYYRQEMSIYTQHFLEALNGGGNKPGDKFVTVSNLMNHVSKTVPESARQLGEKQTPIFDFSQTEDFPVALLRGGKGLPEGGWEEVKHEAQENISNILTVKEGVASVGHGNTNTNAQYYFGNVEGDVKLDEK
;
A
#
# COMPACT_ATOMS: atom_id res chain seq x y z
N MET A 1 -27.90 -21.20 -76.80
CA MET A 1 -26.49 -20.82 -76.65
C MET A 1 -26.43 -19.74 -75.59
N ALA A 2 -25.83 -20.09 -74.46
CA ALA A 2 -25.89 -19.34 -73.20
C ALA A 2 -25.13 -18.01 -73.27
N GLY A 3 -25.60 -17.04 -72.48
CA GLY A 3 -25.13 -15.65 -72.48
C GLY A 3 -23.69 -15.49 -72.01
N LEU A 4 -22.80 -15.30 -72.98
CA LEU A 4 -21.48 -14.73 -72.78
C LEU A 4 -21.60 -13.22 -73.01
N THR A 5 -21.10 -12.42 -72.07
CA THR A 5 -20.94 -10.98 -72.26
C THR A 5 -19.85 -10.71 -73.31
N GLU A 6 -19.82 -9.54 -73.96
CA GLU A 6 -18.76 -9.20 -74.94
C GLU A 6 -17.35 -9.32 -74.32
N SER A 7 -17.24 -9.11 -72.99
CA SER A 7 -16.02 -9.35 -72.20
C SER A 7 -15.59 -10.82 -72.14
N ASP A 8 -16.51 -11.79 -72.08
CA ASP A 8 -16.17 -13.22 -71.93
C ASP A 8 -15.54 -13.80 -73.21
N VAL A 9 -15.82 -13.20 -74.37
CA VAL A 9 -15.25 -13.62 -75.67
C VAL A 9 -13.82 -13.12 -75.83
N ALA A 10 -13.47 -11.97 -75.23
CA ALA A 10 -12.16 -11.34 -75.33
C ALA A 10 -11.11 -12.00 -74.40
N VAL A 11 -11.54 -12.54 -73.25
CA VAL A 11 -10.65 -13.09 -72.21
C VAL A 11 -9.65 -14.14 -72.74
N PRO A 12 -10.04 -15.18 -73.51
CA PRO A 12 -9.08 -16.17 -74.01
C PRO A 12 -8.01 -15.57 -74.93
N GLY A 13 -8.38 -14.55 -75.71
CA GLY A 13 -7.45 -13.82 -76.56
C GLY A 13 -6.47 -12.99 -75.75
N LEU A 14 -6.97 -12.25 -74.75
CA LEU A 14 -6.16 -11.44 -73.85
C LEU A 14 -5.21 -12.29 -73.00
N VAL A 15 -5.65 -13.44 -72.48
CA VAL A 15 -4.79 -14.38 -71.74
C VAL A 15 -3.61 -14.85 -72.61
N LYS A 16 -3.84 -15.11 -73.90
CA LYS A 16 -2.76 -15.47 -74.83
C LYS A 16 -1.75 -14.33 -75.04
N LEU A 17 -2.22 -13.08 -75.04
CA LEU A 17 -1.37 -11.90 -75.22
C LEU A 17 -0.48 -11.59 -74.00
N LEU A 18 -0.72 -12.23 -72.86
CA LEU A 18 0.22 -12.19 -71.72
C LEU A 18 1.56 -12.85 -72.04
N GLU A 19 1.68 -13.64 -73.10
CA GLU A 19 2.95 -14.26 -73.52
C GLU A 19 3.57 -13.60 -74.77
N ASP A 20 3.07 -12.43 -75.18
CA ASP A 20 3.59 -11.73 -76.36
C ASP A 20 5.05 -11.30 -76.19
N SER A 21 5.81 -11.32 -77.29
CA SER A 21 7.20 -10.84 -77.29
C SER A 21 7.35 -9.36 -76.92
N ASP A 22 6.35 -8.54 -77.25
CA ASP A 22 6.35 -7.11 -76.95
C ASP A 22 5.80 -6.85 -75.55
N LYS A 23 6.63 -6.23 -74.70
CA LYS A 23 6.27 -5.86 -73.33
C LYS A 23 5.07 -4.91 -73.24
N TYR A 24 4.86 -4.03 -74.23
CA TYR A 24 3.71 -3.13 -74.24
C TYR A 24 2.40 -3.90 -74.49
N VAL A 25 2.47 -4.98 -75.27
CA VAL A 25 1.33 -5.86 -75.52
C VAL A 25 1.00 -6.68 -74.27
N ARG A 26 2.01 -7.28 -73.62
CA ARG A 26 1.82 -8.01 -72.36
C ARG A 26 1.21 -7.12 -71.27
N ARG A 27 1.75 -5.91 -71.12
CA ARG A 27 1.24 -4.89 -70.20
C ARG A 27 -0.22 -4.55 -70.47
N GLY A 28 -0.56 -4.18 -71.71
CA GLY A 28 -1.93 -3.83 -72.07
C GLY A 28 -2.92 -4.99 -71.92
N ALA A 29 -2.46 -6.23 -72.14
CA ALA A 29 -3.25 -7.42 -71.87
C ALA A 29 -3.52 -7.62 -70.37
N ALA A 30 -2.51 -7.40 -69.52
CA ALA A 30 -2.67 -7.48 -68.07
C ALA A 30 -3.66 -6.40 -67.55
N ASP A 31 -3.47 -5.14 -67.95
CA ASP A 31 -4.38 -4.03 -67.61
C ASP A 31 -5.82 -4.34 -67.99
N ALA A 32 -6.06 -4.79 -69.24
CA ALA A 32 -7.40 -5.12 -69.72
C ALA A 32 -8.04 -6.30 -68.95
N LEU A 33 -7.26 -7.31 -68.57
CA LEU A 33 -7.76 -8.46 -67.82
C LEU A 33 -8.11 -8.09 -66.37
N GLY A 34 -7.38 -7.14 -65.77
CA GLY A 34 -7.70 -6.52 -64.48
C GLY A 34 -9.03 -5.79 -64.51
N GLU A 35 -9.23 -4.92 -65.51
CA GLU A 35 -10.48 -4.18 -65.69
C GLU A 35 -11.70 -5.09 -65.91
N ILE A 36 -11.51 -6.20 -66.65
CA ILE A 36 -12.55 -7.22 -66.87
C ILE A 36 -12.81 -8.04 -65.59
N ARG A 37 -11.86 -8.09 -64.65
CA ARG A 37 -11.89 -8.87 -63.41
C ARG A 37 -12.08 -10.38 -63.63
N SER A 38 -11.50 -10.92 -64.71
CA SER A 38 -11.67 -12.33 -65.05
C SER A 38 -10.77 -13.25 -64.23
N LYS A 39 -11.37 -14.09 -63.38
CA LYS A 39 -10.65 -15.11 -62.60
C LYS A 39 -9.91 -16.14 -63.46
N THR A 40 -10.32 -16.33 -64.72
CA THR A 40 -9.64 -17.24 -65.67
C THR A 40 -8.23 -16.74 -66.03
N ALA A 41 -7.97 -15.44 -65.91
CA ALA A 41 -6.66 -14.85 -66.20
C ALA A 41 -5.63 -15.03 -65.08
N VAL A 42 -6.07 -15.38 -63.86
CA VAL A 42 -5.21 -15.45 -62.66
C VAL A 42 -3.92 -16.25 -62.88
N PRO A 43 -3.92 -17.47 -63.45
CA PRO A 43 -2.67 -18.21 -63.66
C PRO A 43 -1.69 -17.50 -64.60
N GLY A 44 -2.20 -16.84 -65.65
CA GLY A 44 -1.38 -16.09 -66.59
C GLY A 44 -0.81 -14.81 -65.99
N LEU A 45 -1.58 -14.13 -65.14
CA LEU A 45 -1.15 -12.92 -64.44
C LEU A 45 -0.11 -13.25 -63.35
N ILE A 46 -0.24 -14.36 -62.62
CA ILE A 46 0.78 -14.82 -61.67
C ILE A 46 2.12 -15.05 -62.36
N LYS A 47 2.10 -15.67 -63.56
CA LYS A 47 3.31 -15.87 -64.36
C LYS A 47 3.98 -14.56 -64.79
N LEU A 48 3.21 -13.49 -65.00
CA LEU A 48 3.75 -12.17 -65.33
C LEU A 48 4.43 -11.46 -64.16
N LEU A 49 4.24 -11.92 -62.92
CA LEU A 49 5.02 -11.42 -61.77
C LEU A 49 6.50 -11.80 -61.87
N GLU A 50 6.86 -12.72 -62.76
CA GLU A 50 8.23 -13.11 -63.08
C GLU A 50 8.76 -12.43 -64.36
N ASP A 51 8.03 -11.45 -64.92
CA ASP A 51 8.46 -10.76 -66.13
C ASP A 51 9.71 -9.89 -65.90
N SER A 52 10.58 -9.83 -66.90
CA SER A 52 11.80 -9.02 -66.84
C SER A 52 11.54 -7.51 -66.85
N ASP A 53 10.39 -7.06 -67.40
CA ASP A 53 10.02 -5.65 -67.42
C ASP A 53 9.14 -5.28 -66.21
N TYR A 54 9.60 -4.30 -65.43
CA TYR A 54 8.93 -3.82 -64.22
C TYR A 54 7.49 -3.33 -64.47
N LEU A 55 7.21 -2.68 -65.61
CA LEU A 55 5.87 -2.16 -65.89
C LEU A 55 4.88 -3.29 -66.18
N VAL A 56 5.36 -4.42 -66.70
CA VAL A 56 4.54 -5.62 -66.92
C VAL A 56 4.20 -6.25 -65.58
N ARG A 57 5.18 -6.40 -64.68
CA ARG A 57 4.94 -6.91 -63.31
C ARG A 57 3.94 -6.05 -62.55
N TYR A 58 4.14 -4.74 -62.53
CA TYR A 58 3.21 -3.78 -61.90
C TYR A 58 1.78 -3.89 -62.44
N SER A 59 1.61 -4.08 -63.75
CA SER A 59 0.28 -4.22 -64.35
C SER A 59 -0.36 -5.56 -63.98
N ALA A 60 0.44 -6.62 -63.82
CA ALA A 60 -0.03 -7.91 -63.33
C ALA A 60 -0.41 -7.88 -61.84
N GLU A 61 0.37 -7.21 -60.99
CA GLU A 61 0.05 -6.95 -59.58
C GLU A 61 -1.30 -6.25 -59.46
N LYS A 62 -1.45 -5.12 -60.15
CA LYS A 62 -2.68 -4.32 -60.17
C LYS A 62 -3.87 -5.15 -60.68
N ALA A 63 -3.69 -5.90 -61.75
CA ALA A 63 -4.75 -6.74 -62.30
C ALA A 63 -5.18 -7.86 -61.32
N LEU A 64 -4.23 -8.49 -60.61
CA LEU A 64 -4.53 -9.48 -59.59
C LEU A 64 -5.29 -8.87 -58.40
N GLY A 65 -4.91 -7.66 -57.97
CA GLY A 65 -5.64 -6.88 -56.98
C GLY A 65 -7.07 -6.53 -57.41
N GLU A 66 -7.23 -5.99 -58.62
CA GLU A 66 -8.54 -5.64 -59.19
C GLU A 66 -9.48 -6.86 -59.34
N ILE A 67 -8.91 -8.03 -59.66
CA ILE A 67 -9.63 -9.31 -59.71
C ILE A 67 -10.02 -9.78 -58.29
N GLY A 68 -9.14 -9.59 -57.30
CA GLY A 68 -9.37 -9.94 -55.90
C GLY A 68 -9.66 -11.43 -55.66
N SER A 69 -9.11 -12.34 -56.48
CA SER A 69 -9.41 -13.77 -56.38
C SER A 69 -8.50 -14.48 -55.39
N GLU A 70 -9.08 -14.97 -54.29
CA GLU A 70 -8.37 -15.75 -53.27
C GLU A 70 -7.74 -17.04 -53.81
N THR A 71 -8.17 -17.53 -54.98
CA THR A 71 -7.54 -18.66 -55.66
C THR A 71 -6.08 -18.39 -56.06
N ALA A 72 -5.65 -17.12 -56.11
CA ALA A 72 -4.28 -16.73 -56.38
C ALA A 72 -3.36 -16.91 -55.17
N ILE A 73 -3.91 -16.86 -53.94
CA ILE A 73 -3.15 -16.76 -52.69
C ILE A 73 -2.13 -17.90 -52.51
N PRO A 74 -2.46 -19.19 -52.72
CA PRO A 74 -1.49 -20.27 -52.51
C PRO A 74 -0.27 -20.20 -53.43
N GLU A 75 -0.44 -19.73 -54.66
CA GLU A 75 0.68 -19.59 -55.62
C GLU A 75 1.47 -18.30 -55.36
N LEU A 76 0.81 -17.21 -54.98
CA LEU A 76 1.50 -15.97 -54.58
C LEU A 76 2.36 -16.18 -53.33
N ILE A 77 1.88 -16.93 -52.35
CA ILE A 77 2.66 -17.29 -51.14
C ILE A 77 3.94 -18.05 -51.52
N LYS A 78 3.89 -18.97 -52.49
CA LYS A 78 5.11 -19.66 -52.97
C LYS A 78 6.09 -18.70 -53.63
N LEU A 79 5.61 -17.69 -54.35
CA LEU A 79 6.47 -16.69 -54.99
C LEU A 79 7.16 -15.77 -53.97
N LEU A 80 6.66 -15.66 -52.74
CA LEU A 80 7.36 -14.98 -51.65
C LEU A 80 8.68 -15.66 -51.25
N GLU A 81 8.88 -16.93 -51.61
CA GLU A 81 10.13 -17.66 -51.38
C GLU A 81 11.05 -17.68 -52.62
N ASN A 82 10.74 -16.91 -53.66
CA ASN A 82 11.56 -16.84 -54.87
C ASN A 82 12.93 -16.21 -54.58
N SER A 83 13.98 -16.65 -55.26
CA SER A 83 15.34 -16.10 -55.07
C SER A 83 15.49 -14.67 -55.61
N ASP A 84 14.71 -14.28 -56.62
CA ASP A 84 14.71 -12.92 -57.15
C ASP A 84 13.85 -12.00 -56.28
N TYR A 85 14.48 -10.95 -55.73
CA TYR A 85 13.81 -9.94 -54.91
C TYR A 85 12.65 -9.27 -55.65
N SER A 86 12.81 -9.00 -56.95
CA SER A 86 11.79 -8.33 -57.76
C SER A 86 10.51 -9.16 -57.86
N VAL A 87 10.66 -10.49 -57.91
CA VAL A 87 9.53 -11.43 -57.98
C VAL A 87 8.84 -11.53 -56.62
N ARG A 88 9.62 -11.61 -55.54
CA ARG A 88 9.09 -11.60 -54.17
C ARG A 88 8.29 -10.33 -53.88
N GLU A 89 8.86 -9.18 -54.24
CA GLU A 89 8.22 -7.87 -54.09
C GLU A 89 6.90 -7.82 -54.88
N SER A 90 6.89 -8.25 -56.14
CA SER A 90 5.68 -8.29 -56.97
C SER A 90 4.60 -9.22 -56.38
N ALA A 91 4.98 -10.39 -55.85
CA ALA A 91 4.05 -11.29 -55.19
C ALA A 91 3.46 -10.71 -53.89
N ALA A 92 4.29 -9.99 -53.12
CA ALA A 92 3.87 -9.27 -51.92
C ALA A 92 2.91 -8.11 -52.22
N GLU A 93 3.21 -7.31 -53.25
CA GLU A 93 2.32 -6.26 -53.74
C GLU A 93 0.97 -6.84 -54.15
N ALA A 94 0.96 -7.91 -54.95
CA ALA A 94 -0.26 -8.58 -55.38
C ALA A 94 -1.08 -9.12 -54.19
N LEU A 95 -0.45 -9.72 -53.18
CA LEU A 95 -1.13 -10.18 -51.96
C LEU A 95 -1.70 -9.02 -51.14
N GLY A 96 -0.97 -7.92 -51.01
CA GLY A 96 -1.42 -6.70 -50.34
C GLY A 96 -2.63 -6.08 -51.03
N GLU A 97 -2.60 -5.98 -52.35
CA GLU A 97 -3.71 -5.45 -53.17
C GLU A 97 -4.96 -6.35 -53.14
N ILE A 98 -4.78 -7.68 -53.04
CA ILE A 98 -5.91 -8.61 -52.80
C ILE A 98 -6.52 -8.38 -51.41
N GLY A 99 -5.70 -8.07 -50.41
CA GLY A 99 -6.16 -7.68 -49.06
C GLY A 99 -6.96 -8.75 -48.29
N SER A 100 -6.90 -10.02 -48.70
CA SER A 100 -7.68 -11.10 -48.05
C SER A 100 -6.99 -11.61 -46.78
N GLU A 101 -7.74 -11.62 -45.68
CA GLU A 101 -7.30 -12.19 -44.40
C GLU A 101 -6.97 -13.69 -44.47
N THR A 102 -7.46 -14.40 -45.49
CA THR A 102 -7.18 -15.83 -45.67
C THR A 102 -5.69 -16.14 -45.89
N ALA A 103 -4.89 -15.15 -46.31
CA ALA A 103 -3.45 -15.28 -46.47
C ALA A 103 -2.69 -15.22 -45.12
N ILE A 104 -3.27 -14.61 -44.08
CA ILE A 104 -2.60 -14.27 -42.82
C ILE A 104 -1.97 -15.49 -42.12
N PRO A 105 -2.66 -16.63 -41.95
CA PRO A 105 -2.09 -17.77 -41.22
C PRO A 105 -0.83 -18.36 -41.87
N GLU A 106 -0.77 -18.37 -43.20
CA GLU A 106 0.38 -18.87 -43.94
C GLU A 106 1.51 -17.83 -44.02
N LEU A 107 1.18 -16.54 -44.15
CA LEU A 107 2.16 -15.46 -44.04
C LEU A 107 2.84 -15.45 -42.67
N ILE A 108 2.10 -15.66 -41.58
CA ILE A 108 2.67 -15.77 -40.23
C ILE A 108 3.71 -16.89 -40.15
N LYS A 109 3.45 -18.06 -40.74
CA LYS A 109 4.44 -19.16 -40.76
C LYS A 109 5.71 -18.77 -41.51
N LEU A 110 5.59 -18.00 -42.59
CA LEU A 110 6.74 -17.54 -43.36
C LEU A 110 7.59 -16.48 -42.64
N LEU A 111 7.08 -15.86 -41.56
CA LEU A 111 7.93 -15.02 -40.70
C LEU A 111 9.02 -15.83 -40.00
N GLU A 112 8.89 -17.15 -39.88
CA GLU A 112 9.93 -18.03 -39.32
C GLU A 112 10.90 -18.57 -40.38
N ASN A 113 10.82 -18.08 -41.62
CA ASN A 113 11.73 -18.51 -42.69
C ASN A 113 13.19 -18.11 -42.37
N SER A 114 14.15 -18.97 -42.70
CA SER A 114 15.57 -18.69 -42.48
C SER A 114 16.11 -17.50 -43.28
N ASP A 115 15.53 -17.23 -44.46
CA ASP A 115 15.91 -16.11 -45.32
C ASP A 115 15.32 -14.79 -44.81
N SER A 116 16.19 -13.82 -44.49
CA SER A 116 15.77 -12.51 -43.97
C SER A 116 15.01 -11.67 -44.99
N GLY A 117 15.32 -11.81 -46.27
CA GLY A 117 14.60 -11.11 -47.35
C GLY A 117 13.18 -11.64 -47.53
N VAL A 118 12.97 -12.95 -47.33
CA VAL A 118 11.62 -13.54 -47.28
C VAL A 118 10.85 -12.99 -46.08
N ARG A 119 11.46 -13.01 -44.89
CA ARG A 119 10.83 -12.47 -43.66
C ARG A 119 10.42 -11.00 -43.83
N GLU A 120 11.30 -10.15 -44.34
CA GLU A 120 11.03 -8.72 -44.56
C GLU A 120 9.87 -8.51 -45.55
N THR A 121 9.85 -9.28 -46.63
CA THR A 121 8.80 -9.21 -47.66
C THR A 121 7.44 -9.61 -47.08
N VAL A 122 7.40 -10.69 -46.31
CA VAL A 122 6.19 -11.19 -45.63
C VAL A 122 5.68 -10.17 -44.62
N ALA A 123 6.58 -9.57 -43.83
CA ALA A 123 6.27 -8.49 -42.90
C ALA A 123 5.59 -7.29 -43.59
N ASN A 124 6.17 -6.81 -44.69
CA ASN A 124 5.59 -5.72 -45.47
C ASN A 124 4.21 -6.09 -46.02
N THR A 125 4.03 -7.36 -46.43
CA THR A 125 2.74 -7.87 -46.92
C THR A 125 1.67 -7.86 -45.83
N LEU A 126 1.99 -8.36 -44.63
CA LEU A 126 1.08 -8.32 -43.48
C LEU A 126 0.71 -6.88 -43.08
N GLY A 127 1.67 -5.96 -43.13
CA GLY A 127 1.43 -4.54 -42.89
C GLY A 127 0.46 -3.90 -43.89
N LYS A 128 0.53 -4.31 -45.16
CA LYS A 128 -0.39 -3.85 -46.22
C LYS A 128 -1.80 -4.42 -46.10
N ILE A 129 -1.92 -5.69 -45.69
CA ILE A 129 -3.22 -6.30 -45.40
C ILE A 129 -3.90 -5.56 -44.24
N GLY A 130 -3.14 -5.16 -43.22
CA GLY A 130 -3.57 -4.18 -42.22
C GLY A 130 -4.75 -4.60 -41.33
N SER A 131 -5.09 -5.90 -41.26
CA SER A 131 -6.22 -6.39 -40.46
C SER A 131 -5.88 -6.49 -38.97
N GLU A 132 -6.91 -6.36 -38.12
CA GLU A 132 -6.76 -6.56 -36.67
C GLU A 132 -6.29 -7.98 -36.34
N THR A 133 -6.73 -8.97 -37.10
CA THR A 133 -6.29 -10.37 -37.00
C THR A 133 -4.76 -10.48 -37.18
N ALA A 134 -4.19 -9.77 -38.16
CA ALA A 134 -2.74 -9.75 -38.37
C ALA A 134 -2.01 -9.08 -37.19
N ILE A 135 -2.55 -7.98 -36.64
CA ILE A 135 -1.96 -7.28 -35.49
C ILE A 135 -1.90 -8.19 -34.27
N SER A 136 -2.99 -8.86 -33.91
CA SER A 136 -3.02 -9.74 -32.74
C SER A 136 -2.04 -10.91 -32.84
N GLU A 137 -1.90 -11.51 -34.03
CA GLU A 137 -0.95 -12.60 -34.23
C GLU A 137 0.51 -12.12 -34.27
N LEU A 138 0.79 -10.96 -34.90
CA LEU A 138 2.12 -10.34 -34.85
C LEU A 138 2.55 -10.06 -33.41
N ILE A 139 1.64 -9.58 -32.56
CA ILE A 139 1.94 -9.30 -31.15
C ILE A 139 2.36 -10.57 -30.39
N LYS A 140 1.74 -11.72 -30.65
CA LYS A 140 2.17 -13.01 -30.06
C LYS A 140 3.57 -13.42 -30.50
N LEU A 141 3.97 -13.07 -31.72
CA LEU A 141 5.30 -13.39 -32.25
C LEU A 141 6.42 -12.52 -31.67
N LEU A 142 6.10 -11.47 -30.91
CA LEU A 142 7.09 -10.76 -30.10
C LEU A 142 7.69 -11.68 -29.01
N GLU A 143 7.03 -12.79 -28.66
CA GLU A 143 7.54 -13.80 -27.72
C GLU A 143 8.38 -14.90 -28.38
N ASN A 144 8.56 -14.85 -29.71
CA ASN A 144 9.26 -15.92 -30.42
C ASN A 144 10.72 -16.03 -29.96
N SER A 145 11.25 -17.25 -29.87
CA SER A 145 12.64 -17.48 -29.46
C SER A 145 13.68 -16.92 -30.44
N ASP A 146 13.34 -16.86 -31.73
CA ASP A 146 14.24 -16.35 -32.77
C ASP A 146 14.26 -14.81 -32.78
N SER A 147 15.46 -14.23 -32.65
CA SER A 147 15.62 -12.77 -32.57
C SER A 147 15.37 -12.05 -33.89
N GLY A 148 15.67 -12.69 -35.03
CA GLY A 148 15.40 -12.12 -36.35
C GLY A 148 13.90 -12.09 -36.67
N VAL A 149 13.14 -13.05 -36.13
CA VAL A 149 11.66 -13.04 -36.19
C VAL A 149 11.12 -11.87 -35.36
N ARG A 150 11.55 -11.72 -34.11
CA ARG A 150 11.10 -10.61 -33.24
C ARG A 150 11.41 -9.24 -33.84
N GLU A 151 12.61 -9.06 -34.40
CA GLU A 151 13.02 -7.82 -35.09
C GLU A 151 12.06 -7.46 -36.22
N THR A 152 11.79 -8.45 -37.08
CA THR A 152 10.93 -8.30 -38.25
C THR A 152 9.50 -7.93 -37.83
N VAL A 153 8.98 -8.61 -36.82
CA VAL A 153 7.65 -8.36 -36.25
C VAL A 153 7.56 -6.96 -35.64
N ALA A 154 8.53 -6.56 -34.82
CA ALA A 154 8.59 -5.24 -34.21
C ALA A 154 8.62 -4.13 -35.27
N ASN A 155 9.44 -4.28 -36.31
CA ASN A 155 9.48 -3.34 -37.43
C ASN A 155 8.14 -3.26 -38.18
N THR A 156 7.45 -4.39 -38.33
CA THR A 156 6.13 -4.46 -38.96
C THR A 156 5.08 -3.70 -38.17
N LEU A 157 4.96 -3.97 -36.86
CA LEU A 157 4.04 -3.28 -35.96
C LEU A 157 4.30 -1.77 -35.94
N GLY A 158 5.58 -1.36 -35.93
CA GLY A 158 5.99 0.04 -36.03
C GLY A 158 5.76 0.70 -37.39
N LYS A 159 5.56 -0.08 -38.48
CA LYS A 159 5.12 0.42 -39.79
C LYS A 159 3.60 0.55 -39.86
N ILE A 160 2.86 -0.39 -39.27
CA ILE A 160 1.38 -0.35 -39.21
C ILE A 160 0.92 0.87 -38.42
N GLY A 161 1.48 1.07 -37.22
CA GLY A 161 1.31 2.31 -36.46
C GLY A 161 -0.13 2.75 -36.16
N SER A 162 -1.09 1.81 -36.08
CA SER A 162 -2.49 2.12 -35.78
C SER A 162 -2.75 2.23 -34.28
N GLU A 163 -3.83 2.94 -33.89
CA GLU A 163 -4.28 2.98 -32.49
C GLU A 163 -4.55 1.58 -31.92
N THR A 164 -5.00 0.64 -32.76
CA THR A 164 -5.19 -0.76 -32.36
C THR A 164 -3.86 -1.43 -31.97
N VAL A 165 -2.77 -1.15 -32.70
CA VAL A 165 -1.43 -1.64 -32.33
C VAL A 165 -1.02 -1.06 -30.98
N ILE A 166 -1.24 0.24 -30.76
CA ILE A 166 -0.90 0.89 -29.49
C ILE A 166 -1.69 0.25 -28.35
N PHE A 167 -3.00 0.09 -28.50
CA PHE A 167 -3.87 -0.50 -27.49
C PHE A 167 -3.43 -1.93 -27.10
N GLU A 168 -3.11 -2.78 -28.07
CA GLU A 168 -2.66 -4.14 -27.78
C GLU A 168 -1.23 -4.18 -27.21
N LEU A 169 -0.33 -3.29 -27.65
CA LEU A 169 0.99 -3.14 -27.03
C LEU A 169 0.89 -2.61 -25.59
N THR A 170 -0.08 -1.74 -25.27
CA THR A 170 -0.32 -1.27 -23.91
C THR A 170 -0.68 -2.42 -22.98
N LYS A 171 -1.46 -3.42 -23.44
CA LYS A 171 -1.73 -4.63 -22.66
C LYS A 171 -0.47 -5.46 -22.39
N LEU A 172 0.47 -5.48 -23.33
CA LEU A 172 1.76 -6.18 -23.15
C LEU A 172 2.67 -5.50 -22.13
N LEU A 173 2.44 -4.23 -21.79
CA LEU A 173 3.17 -3.58 -20.69
C LEU A 173 2.88 -4.23 -19.33
N GLU A 174 1.80 -5.02 -19.20
CA GLU A 174 1.46 -5.78 -17.99
C GLU A 174 1.94 -7.24 -18.03
N HIS A 175 2.63 -7.65 -19.11
CA HIS A 175 3.06 -9.03 -19.29
C HIS A 175 4.16 -9.41 -18.30
N SER A 176 4.27 -10.69 -17.90
CA SER A 176 5.28 -11.13 -16.92
C SER A 176 6.72 -11.11 -17.46
N ASN A 177 6.89 -11.16 -18.78
CA ASN A 177 8.20 -11.13 -19.43
C ASN A 177 8.72 -9.68 -19.63
N THR A 178 9.83 -9.37 -18.96
CA THR A 178 10.47 -8.04 -18.96
C THR A 178 10.91 -7.56 -20.35
N ASP A 179 11.43 -8.46 -21.19
CA ASP A 179 11.89 -8.08 -22.53
C ASP A 179 10.73 -7.68 -23.43
N LEU A 180 9.59 -8.37 -23.29
CA LEU A 180 8.35 -8.02 -23.98
C LEU A 180 7.79 -6.67 -23.54
N ARG A 181 7.82 -6.37 -22.23
CA ARG A 181 7.42 -5.05 -21.72
C ARG A 181 8.28 -3.94 -22.35
N LYS A 182 9.61 -4.14 -22.39
CA LYS A 182 10.57 -3.21 -23.04
C LYS A 182 10.28 -3.03 -24.53
N THR A 183 10.06 -4.12 -25.27
CA THR A 183 9.72 -4.08 -26.70
C THR A 183 8.40 -3.34 -26.95
N ALA A 184 7.38 -3.61 -26.15
CA ALA A 184 6.08 -2.94 -26.27
C ALA A 184 6.20 -1.44 -26.02
N ALA A 185 6.93 -1.02 -24.98
CA ALA A 185 7.22 0.38 -24.71
C ALA A 185 7.90 1.07 -25.90
N TYR A 186 9.01 0.50 -26.40
CA TYR A 186 9.74 1.03 -27.55
C TYR A 186 8.87 1.23 -28.80
N LEU A 187 8.04 0.22 -29.11
CA LEU A 187 7.18 0.27 -30.29
C LEU A 187 6.08 1.33 -30.16
N ILE A 188 5.51 1.53 -28.97
CA ILE A 188 4.54 2.59 -28.71
C ILE A 188 5.14 3.96 -29.02
N GLU A 189 6.38 4.24 -28.58
CA GLU A 189 7.07 5.49 -28.92
C GLU A 189 7.33 5.63 -30.41
N LYS A 190 7.89 4.61 -31.06
CA LYS A 190 8.21 4.65 -32.50
C LYS A 190 6.98 4.98 -33.34
N ILE A 191 5.83 4.43 -32.96
CA ILE A 191 4.54 4.71 -33.61
C ILE A 191 4.08 6.15 -33.31
N ARG A 192 4.14 6.57 -32.04
CA ARG A 192 3.71 7.93 -31.62
C ARG A 192 4.59 9.03 -32.21
N LEU A 193 5.92 8.89 -32.23
CA LEU A 193 6.83 9.87 -32.85
C LEU A 193 6.57 10.05 -34.35
N LYS A 194 6.23 8.97 -35.07
CA LYS A 194 5.79 9.08 -36.47
C LYS A 194 4.47 9.85 -36.62
N SER A 195 3.58 9.78 -35.63
CA SER A 195 2.29 10.49 -35.65
C SER A 195 2.38 11.98 -35.29
N VAL A 196 3.42 12.40 -34.55
CA VAL A 196 3.61 13.78 -34.07
C VAL A 196 4.27 14.70 -35.12
N ASN A 197 4.90 14.15 -36.17
CA ASN A 197 5.51 14.95 -37.23
C ASN A 197 4.50 15.34 -38.35
N TYR A 198 4.38 16.66 -38.62
CA TYR A 198 3.70 17.32 -39.76
C TYR A 198 2.20 17.70 -39.71
N LYS A 199 1.70 18.30 -38.62
CA LYS A 199 0.49 19.17 -38.74
C LYS A 199 0.58 20.59 -38.18
N SER A 200 1.65 20.99 -37.49
CA SER A 200 1.65 22.29 -36.78
C SER A 200 2.95 23.10 -36.82
N ILE A 201 3.71 23.08 -37.92
CA ILE A 201 4.75 24.10 -38.14
C ILE A 201 4.60 24.69 -39.55
N LYS A 202 3.91 25.83 -39.63
CA LYS A 202 3.97 26.75 -40.77
C LYS A 202 4.83 27.94 -40.37
N HIS A 203 5.96 28.11 -41.08
CA HIS A 203 6.89 29.26 -41.07
C HIS A 203 7.65 29.43 -39.74
N SER A 204 8.99 29.50 -39.68
CA SER A 204 9.91 30.22 -40.55
C SER A 204 11.37 29.74 -40.41
N GLU A 205 12.08 29.74 -41.55
CA GLU A 205 13.53 29.94 -41.74
C GLU A 205 14.55 28.92 -41.18
N TYR A 206 15.15 28.16 -42.12
CA TYR A 206 16.51 27.56 -42.13
C TYR A 206 16.88 26.68 -40.92
N ILE A 207 17.19 25.38 -41.05
CA ILE A 207 18.23 24.77 -41.89
C ILE A 207 17.81 23.35 -42.30
N ASP A 208 18.13 23.05 -43.55
CA ASP A 208 18.08 21.76 -44.25
C ASP A 208 19.05 20.75 -43.59
N TYR A 209 18.52 19.76 -42.85
CA TYR A 209 19.21 18.51 -42.55
C TYR A 209 18.24 17.34 -42.74
N ASP A 210 18.22 16.83 -43.97
CA ASP A 210 17.91 15.43 -44.27
C ASP A 210 18.75 14.53 -43.34
N TYR A 211 18.14 14.02 -42.28
CA TYR A 211 18.59 12.78 -41.63
C TYR A 211 17.56 11.69 -41.91
N ASP A 212 17.63 11.18 -43.15
CA ASP A 212 17.37 9.78 -43.42
C ASP A 212 18.39 8.98 -42.57
N TYR A 213 17.97 8.52 -41.39
CA TYR A 213 18.74 7.53 -40.64
C TYR A 213 18.17 6.14 -40.95
N PRO A 214 18.79 5.37 -41.87
CA PRO A 214 18.52 3.96 -42.00
C PRO A 214 19.26 3.25 -40.85
N MET A 215 18.66 3.18 -39.67
CA MET A 215 19.09 2.16 -38.70
C MET A 215 18.36 0.86 -39.02
N SER A 216 19.03 -0.01 -39.78
CA SER A 216 18.77 -1.44 -39.76
C SER A 216 18.88 -1.92 -38.31
N CYS A 217 17.76 -2.25 -37.68
CA CYS A 217 17.72 -2.65 -36.28
C CYS A 217 18.19 -4.09 -36.10
N THR A 218 19.43 -4.47 -36.45
CA THR A 218 19.93 -5.80 -36.08
C THR A 218 19.66 -6.03 -34.60
N TYR A 219 18.87 -7.05 -34.28
CA TYR A 219 18.81 -7.67 -32.96
C TYR A 219 20.18 -8.33 -32.69
N SER A 220 21.26 -7.52 -32.63
CA SER A 220 22.47 -7.97 -31.95
C SER A 220 22.11 -8.14 -30.49
N GLN A 221 22.88 -8.94 -29.76
CA GLN A 221 22.68 -9.24 -28.34
C GLN A 221 22.73 -8.00 -27.42
N ASP A 222 22.78 -6.80 -27.98
CA ASP A 222 22.72 -5.55 -27.28
C ASP A 222 21.25 -5.27 -26.97
N GLU A 223 20.93 -5.34 -25.68
CA GLU A 223 19.65 -5.02 -25.07
C GLU A 223 18.97 -3.84 -25.78
N ILE A 224 17.64 -3.87 -25.92
CA ILE A 224 16.85 -2.67 -26.23
C ILE A 224 17.41 -1.57 -25.36
N ASP A 225 18.04 -0.58 -26.00
CA ASP A 225 18.74 0.51 -25.33
C ASP A 225 17.81 1.05 -24.23
N PRO A 226 18.12 0.80 -22.95
CA PRO A 226 17.18 1.07 -21.88
C PRO A 226 16.82 2.56 -21.82
N LYS A 227 17.72 3.43 -22.30
CA LYS A 227 17.47 4.85 -22.54
C LYS A 227 16.28 5.07 -23.49
N SER A 228 16.24 4.36 -24.62
CA SER A 228 15.13 4.41 -25.57
C SER A 228 13.82 3.90 -24.95
N ALA A 229 13.84 2.80 -24.19
CA ALA A 229 12.63 2.28 -23.53
C ALA A 229 12.09 3.22 -22.44
N ILE A 230 12.96 3.87 -21.67
CA ILE A 230 12.59 4.86 -20.65
C ILE A 230 11.99 6.09 -21.32
N ARG A 231 12.66 6.62 -22.35
CA ARG A 231 12.15 7.74 -23.17
C ARG A 231 10.74 7.46 -23.70
N SER A 232 10.51 6.24 -24.18
CA SER A 232 9.22 5.82 -24.72
C SER A 232 8.08 5.90 -23.72
N LEU A 233 8.29 5.30 -22.54
CA LEU A 233 7.30 5.26 -21.46
C LEU A 233 7.01 6.68 -20.96
N MET A 234 8.02 7.54 -20.92
CA MET A 234 7.87 8.92 -20.49
C MET A 234 7.08 9.79 -21.46
N ILE A 235 7.31 9.68 -22.77
CA ILE A 235 6.52 10.37 -23.79
C ILE A 235 5.05 9.90 -23.72
N PHE A 236 4.84 8.59 -23.59
CA PHE A 236 3.49 8.02 -23.43
C PHE A 236 2.77 8.60 -22.20
N LEU A 237 3.43 8.66 -21.05
CA LEU A 237 2.89 9.22 -19.81
C LEU A 237 2.58 10.73 -19.94
N LYS A 238 3.45 11.51 -20.60
CA LYS A 238 3.29 12.98 -20.75
C LYS A 238 2.15 13.38 -21.70
N TYR A 239 1.93 12.63 -22.80
CA TYR A 239 1.02 13.05 -23.86
C TYR A 239 -0.34 12.35 -23.86
N GLU A 240 -0.48 11.12 -23.34
CA GLU A 240 -1.77 10.41 -23.34
C GLU A 240 -2.55 10.53 -22.03
N TYR A 241 -1.87 10.59 -20.88
CA TYR A 241 -2.51 10.56 -19.56
C TYR A 241 -2.45 11.91 -18.83
N SER A 242 -3.03 12.94 -19.44
CA SER A 242 -3.25 14.23 -18.76
C SER A 242 -4.45 14.22 -17.78
N SER A 243 -5.23 13.13 -17.74
CA SER A 243 -6.46 13.06 -16.93
C SER A 243 -6.71 11.69 -16.26
N SER A 244 -6.27 11.61 -15.01
CA SER A 244 -6.94 11.03 -13.84
C SER A 244 -6.87 9.54 -13.42
N ILE A 245 -6.41 8.55 -14.18
CA ILE A 245 -6.13 7.20 -13.61
C ILE A 245 -4.96 6.53 -14.33
N PHE A 246 -3.86 6.27 -13.61
CA PHE A 246 -2.63 5.64 -14.11
C PHE A 246 -2.67 4.11 -13.92
N PRO A 247 -2.38 3.27 -14.94
CA PRO A 247 -2.22 1.83 -14.76
C PRO A 247 -0.92 1.51 -13.99
N SER A 248 -1.01 0.82 -12.85
CA SER A 248 0.14 0.49 -11.99
C SER A 248 1.21 -0.38 -12.66
N SER A 249 0.81 -1.17 -13.66
CA SER A 249 1.64 -2.08 -14.45
C SER A 249 2.68 -1.37 -15.33
N ILE A 250 2.31 -0.30 -16.01
CA ILE A 250 3.19 0.51 -16.88
C ILE A 250 4.28 1.21 -16.04
N ALA A 251 3.87 1.61 -14.86
CA ALA A 251 4.66 2.25 -13.84
C ALA A 251 5.68 1.31 -13.17
N ASP A 252 5.25 0.09 -12.84
CA ASP A 252 6.15 -0.95 -12.35
C ASP A 252 7.16 -1.34 -13.45
N ALA A 253 6.73 -1.41 -14.72
CA ALA A 253 7.64 -1.61 -15.84
C ALA A 253 8.68 -0.49 -15.97
N LEU A 254 8.27 0.77 -15.80
CA LEU A 254 9.18 1.92 -15.76
C LEU A 254 10.17 1.81 -14.60
N ALA A 255 9.68 1.45 -13.40
CA ALA A 255 10.51 1.26 -12.22
C ALA A 255 11.55 0.15 -12.41
N GLU A 256 11.17 -1.00 -12.98
CA GLU A 256 12.07 -2.12 -13.26
C GLU A 256 13.16 -1.77 -14.28
N ILE A 257 12.82 -1.03 -15.34
CA ILE A 257 13.79 -0.62 -16.37
C ILE A 257 14.80 0.36 -15.76
N ILE A 258 14.33 1.32 -14.96
CA ILE A 258 15.21 2.25 -14.23
C ILE A 258 16.09 1.50 -13.21
N GLU A 259 15.54 0.51 -12.51
CA GLU A 259 16.31 -0.30 -11.57
C GLU A 259 17.43 -1.10 -12.27
N SER A 260 17.13 -1.69 -13.42
CA SER A 260 18.10 -2.39 -14.25
C SER A 260 19.25 -1.47 -14.68
N GLU A 261 18.94 -0.26 -15.11
CA GLU A 261 19.94 0.73 -15.52
C GLU A 261 20.84 1.16 -14.37
N ILE A 262 20.24 1.43 -13.21
CA ILE A 262 21.00 1.74 -12.00
C ILE A 262 21.92 0.58 -11.61
N ALA A 263 21.47 -0.67 -11.77
CA ALA A 263 22.28 -1.85 -11.45
C ALA A 263 23.48 -2.02 -12.41
N ILE A 264 23.33 -1.66 -13.68
CA ILE A 264 24.39 -1.77 -14.70
C ILE A 264 25.40 -0.64 -14.58
N HIS A 265 24.92 0.60 -14.49
CA HIS A 265 25.75 1.80 -14.61
C HIS A 265 26.13 2.43 -13.27
N GLY A 266 25.53 1.97 -12.16
CA GLY A 266 25.76 2.51 -10.81
C GLY A 266 25.36 3.98 -10.65
N SER A 267 24.69 4.56 -11.63
CA SER A 267 24.24 5.96 -11.64
C SER A 267 23.04 6.12 -12.55
N ILE A 268 22.27 7.19 -12.35
CA ILE A 268 21.17 7.57 -13.24
C ILE A 268 21.63 8.44 -14.42
N LYS A 269 22.92 8.82 -14.47
CA LYS A 269 23.49 9.67 -15.53
C LYS A 269 23.27 9.16 -16.95
N PRO A 270 23.16 7.85 -17.24
CA PRO A 270 22.75 7.39 -18.57
C PRO A 270 21.41 7.99 -19.06
N LEU A 271 20.53 8.43 -18.15
CA LEU A 271 19.30 9.17 -18.48
C LEU A 271 19.54 10.62 -18.94
N GLN A 272 20.70 11.22 -18.61
CA GLN A 272 21.12 12.56 -19.05
C GLN A 272 21.45 12.61 -20.53
N ASP A 273 21.98 11.50 -21.07
CA ASP A 273 22.47 11.41 -22.44
C ASP A 273 21.37 11.02 -23.45
N ILE A 274 20.09 11.06 -23.07
CA ILE A 274 18.97 10.74 -23.96
C ILE A 274 18.68 11.99 -24.81
N GLU A 275 18.91 11.95 -26.12
CA GLU A 275 18.72 13.10 -27.04
C GLU A 275 17.24 13.44 -27.28
N TYR A 276 16.63 14.33 -26.50
CA TYR A 276 15.24 14.76 -26.68
C TYR A 276 15.06 15.80 -27.80
N PRO A 277 13.83 15.99 -28.36
CA PRO A 277 13.55 17.12 -29.24
C PRO A 277 13.95 18.43 -28.53
N GLU A 278 14.50 19.38 -29.27
CA GLU A 278 15.33 20.52 -28.81
C GLU A 278 14.74 21.46 -27.73
N ASP A 279 13.56 21.16 -27.18
CA ASP A 279 12.82 22.00 -26.24
C ASP A 279 12.58 21.35 -24.85
N ILE A 280 13.14 20.16 -24.56
CA ILE A 280 12.90 19.46 -23.27
C ILE A 280 14.20 19.31 -22.48
N GLU A 281 14.29 19.99 -21.34
CA GLU A 281 15.42 19.89 -20.42
C GLU A 281 15.37 18.57 -19.61
N TYR A 282 16.55 17.99 -19.32
CA TYR A 282 16.71 16.75 -18.52
C TYR A 282 15.94 16.77 -17.19
N ILE A 283 15.77 17.94 -16.61
CA ILE A 283 15.08 18.16 -15.35
C ILE A 283 13.57 17.90 -15.47
N ASP A 284 12.94 18.25 -16.59
CA ASP A 284 11.52 18.03 -16.84
C ASP A 284 11.18 16.54 -16.99
N ILE A 285 12.16 15.80 -17.51
CA ILE A 285 12.11 14.36 -17.74
C ILE A 285 12.13 13.64 -16.39
N ILE A 286 13.18 13.86 -15.60
CA ILE A 286 13.25 13.31 -14.25
C ILE A 286 12.04 13.72 -13.42
N SER A 287 11.56 14.95 -13.60
CA SER A 287 10.36 15.42 -12.93
C SER A 287 9.10 14.65 -13.28
N GLY A 288 8.93 14.31 -14.57
CA GLY A 288 7.86 13.43 -15.02
C GLY A 288 7.94 12.04 -14.39
N VAL A 289 9.11 11.39 -14.46
CA VAL A 289 9.34 10.04 -13.92
C VAL A 289 9.02 10.00 -12.42
N VAL A 290 9.57 10.94 -11.67
CA VAL A 290 9.39 11.01 -10.22
C VAL A 290 7.92 11.27 -9.87
N ASN A 291 7.27 12.21 -10.55
CA ASN A 291 5.86 12.50 -10.33
C ASN A 291 4.98 11.29 -10.64
N ASP A 292 5.29 10.55 -11.70
CA ASP A 292 4.52 9.38 -12.07
C ASP A 292 4.76 8.26 -11.07
N LEU A 293 6.02 7.85 -10.81
CA LEU A 293 6.38 6.85 -9.77
C LEU A 293 5.73 7.16 -8.40
N SER A 294 5.65 8.43 -8.03
CA SER A 294 5.04 8.86 -6.76
C SER A 294 3.52 8.71 -6.74
N LYS A 295 2.81 8.81 -7.87
CA LYS A 295 1.36 8.56 -7.93
C LYS A 295 1.01 7.09 -7.76
N ILE A 296 1.89 6.17 -8.17
CA ILE A 296 1.63 4.72 -8.06
C ILE A 296 1.88 4.25 -6.63
N GLY A 297 3.00 4.68 -6.04
CA GLY A 297 3.36 4.31 -4.67
C GLY A 297 3.54 2.81 -4.43
N SER A 298 3.82 2.02 -5.48
CA SER A 298 4.13 0.59 -5.34
C SER A 298 5.45 0.39 -4.58
N GLU A 299 5.63 -0.75 -3.93
CA GLU A 299 6.87 -1.04 -3.17
C GLU A 299 8.13 -0.90 -4.04
N LEU A 300 8.03 -1.28 -5.33
CA LEU A 300 9.11 -1.17 -6.29
C LEU A 300 9.37 0.29 -6.71
N ALA A 301 8.32 1.06 -6.98
CA ALA A 301 8.43 2.49 -7.29
C ALA A 301 9.11 3.26 -6.14
N ILE A 302 8.75 2.95 -4.89
CA ILE A 302 9.39 3.55 -3.70
C ILE A 302 10.86 3.14 -3.59
N LYS A 303 11.21 1.88 -3.83
CA LYS A 303 12.62 1.43 -3.84
C LYS A 303 13.44 2.16 -4.90
N VAL A 304 12.89 2.38 -6.08
CA VAL A 304 13.55 3.11 -7.17
C VAL A 304 13.70 4.59 -6.82
N LEU A 305 12.66 5.24 -6.30
CA LEU A 305 12.74 6.63 -5.80
C LEU A 305 13.82 6.79 -4.72
N ILE A 306 13.90 5.84 -3.77
CA ILE A 306 14.95 5.82 -2.74
C ILE A 306 16.35 5.69 -3.37
N LYS A 307 16.55 4.80 -4.35
CA LYS A 307 17.84 4.66 -5.05
C LYS A 307 18.20 5.94 -5.80
N ILE A 308 17.25 6.57 -6.49
CA ILE A 308 17.43 7.84 -7.19
C ILE A 308 17.89 8.93 -6.20
N LEU A 309 17.24 9.04 -5.04
CA LEU A 309 17.63 9.98 -3.98
C LEU A 309 19.06 9.76 -3.48
N ILE A 310 19.42 8.50 -3.16
CA ILE A 310 20.75 8.18 -2.61
C ILE A 310 21.86 8.48 -3.62
N LEU A 311 21.65 8.16 -4.89
CA LEU A 311 22.66 8.35 -5.95
C LEU A 311 22.84 9.81 -6.35
N ASN A 312 21.85 10.67 -6.07
CA ASN A 312 21.84 12.08 -6.49
C ASN A 312 21.54 13.00 -5.31
N LYS A 313 22.06 12.67 -4.13
CA LYS A 313 21.78 13.41 -2.89
C LYS A 313 22.25 14.88 -2.87
N TYR A 314 22.94 15.33 -3.92
CA TYR A 314 23.35 16.72 -4.13
C TYR A 314 22.71 17.37 -5.37
N ASP A 315 21.83 16.66 -6.09
CA ASP A 315 21.03 17.19 -7.20
C ASP A 315 19.70 17.70 -6.64
N THR A 316 19.64 19.00 -6.41
CA THR A 316 18.63 19.61 -5.55
C THR A 316 17.29 19.81 -6.23
N ASP A 317 17.30 19.99 -7.54
CA ASP A 317 16.06 20.01 -8.32
C ASP A 317 15.42 18.62 -8.35
N LEU A 318 16.23 17.56 -8.44
CA LEU A 318 15.74 16.19 -8.31
C LEU A 318 15.23 15.88 -6.89
N LEU A 319 15.94 16.30 -5.85
CA LEU A 319 15.48 16.16 -4.46
C LEU A 319 14.13 16.85 -4.24
N PHE A 320 13.97 18.08 -4.74
CA PHE A 320 12.71 18.84 -4.66
C PHE A 320 11.57 18.12 -5.37
N THR A 321 11.85 17.61 -6.57
CA THR A 321 10.88 16.87 -7.36
C THR A 321 10.39 15.62 -6.62
N VAL A 322 11.29 14.86 -5.99
CA VAL A 322 10.91 13.65 -5.23
C VAL A 322 10.11 14.02 -3.99
N ALA A 323 10.44 15.11 -3.31
CA ALA A 323 9.67 15.64 -2.21
C ALA A 323 8.26 16.06 -2.62
N ASP A 324 8.09 16.84 -3.69
CA ASP A 324 6.75 17.21 -4.20
C ASP A 324 5.95 15.98 -4.68
N GLY A 325 6.64 15.03 -5.31
CA GLY A 325 6.08 13.73 -5.66
C GLY A 325 5.54 12.98 -4.45
N SER A 326 6.31 12.93 -3.35
CA SER A 326 5.95 12.17 -2.15
C SER A 326 4.59 12.54 -1.54
N LYS A 327 4.18 13.81 -1.65
CA LYS A 327 2.86 14.30 -1.21
C LYS A 327 1.68 13.62 -1.92
N LYS A 328 1.93 13.05 -3.10
CA LYS A 328 0.93 12.37 -3.93
C LYS A 328 0.81 10.87 -3.60
N ILE A 329 1.70 10.33 -2.75
CA ILE A 329 1.67 8.93 -2.30
C ILE A 329 0.56 8.78 -1.26
N VAL A 330 -0.43 7.92 -1.54
CA VAL A 330 -1.57 7.66 -0.64
C VAL A 330 -1.23 6.63 0.45
N SER A 331 -0.28 5.73 0.20
CA SER A 331 0.08 4.65 1.14
C SER A 331 0.96 5.17 2.30
N GLU A 332 0.45 5.10 3.52
CA GLU A 332 1.17 5.50 4.74
C GLU A 332 2.46 4.69 4.95
N ALA A 333 2.46 3.40 4.63
CA ALA A 333 3.66 2.56 4.74
C ALA A 333 4.72 2.94 3.70
N ALA A 334 4.30 3.28 2.49
CA ALA A 334 5.16 3.73 1.40
C ALA A 334 5.81 5.08 1.70
N ILE A 335 5.00 6.07 2.12
CA ILE A 335 5.51 7.41 2.46
C ILE A 335 6.42 7.36 3.69
N THR A 336 6.12 6.53 4.69
CA THR A 336 7.00 6.31 5.85
C THR A 336 8.36 5.75 5.42
N SER A 337 8.37 4.78 4.50
CA SER A 337 9.62 4.18 3.99
C SER A 337 10.47 5.16 3.20
N LEU A 338 9.84 6.00 2.38
CA LEU A 338 10.52 7.05 1.63
C LEU A 338 11.07 8.15 2.58
N ASN A 339 10.27 8.60 3.54
CA ASN A 339 10.65 9.63 4.52
C ASN A 339 11.84 9.21 5.40
N LYS A 340 11.96 7.91 5.73
CA LYS A 340 13.14 7.38 6.46
C LYS A 340 14.47 7.63 5.76
N VAL A 341 14.47 7.79 4.44
CA VAL A 341 15.69 8.08 3.66
C VAL A 341 15.78 9.55 3.29
N MET A 342 14.65 10.16 2.90
CA MET A 342 14.60 11.55 2.46
C MET A 342 14.95 12.52 3.59
N ILE A 343 14.43 12.31 4.80
CA ILE A 343 14.64 13.21 5.95
C ILE A 343 16.14 13.28 6.32
N PRO A 344 16.87 12.16 6.53
CA PRO A 344 18.31 12.24 6.82
C PRO A 344 19.13 12.98 5.76
N ILE A 345 18.78 12.85 4.47
CA ILE A 345 19.49 13.54 3.37
C ILE A 345 19.31 15.06 3.49
N PHE A 346 18.08 15.54 3.71
CA PHE A 346 17.84 16.97 3.89
C PHE A 346 18.48 17.51 5.17
N ILE A 347 18.50 16.74 6.25
CA ILE A 347 19.22 17.14 7.47
C ILE A 347 20.73 17.23 7.22
N GLU A 348 21.33 16.28 6.48
CA GLU A 348 22.75 16.33 6.09
C GLU A 348 23.07 17.60 5.28
N LEU A 349 22.20 17.98 4.34
CA LEU A 349 22.34 19.23 3.56
C LEU A 349 22.26 20.49 4.43
N LEU A 350 21.40 20.49 5.45
CA LEU A 350 21.28 21.63 6.36
C LEU A 350 22.43 21.72 7.37
N GLU A 351 23.20 20.64 7.59
CA GLU A 351 24.40 20.63 8.43
C GLU A 351 25.67 21.11 7.69
N ASP A 352 25.69 21.04 6.36
CA ASP A 352 26.84 21.42 5.55
C ASP A 352 26.89 22.94 5.36
N GLU A 353 27.89 23.59 6.00
CA GLU A 353 28.13 25.04 5.97
C GLU A 353 28.45 25.58 4.56
N ASP A 354 28.86 24.72 3.62
CA ASP A 354 29.17 25.08 2.24
C ASP A 354 27.97 24.90 1.27
N THR A 355 26.79 24.52 1.78
CA THR A 355 25.57 24.36 0.97
C THR A 355 25.12 25.69 0.39
N ASP A 356 24.76 25.68 -0.90
CA ASP A 356 24.24 26.87 -1.58
C ASP A 356 22.98 27.41 -0.87
N PRO A 357 22.85 28.74 -0.65
CA PRO A 357 21.70 29.31 0.05
C PRO A 357 20.34 28.95 -0.58
N ASP A 358 20.22 28.88 -1.90
CA ASP A 358 18.95 28.53 -2.55
C ASP A 358 18.60 27.05 -2.32
N ILE A 359 19.62 26.18 -2.27
CA ILE A 359 19.48 24.77 -1.89
C ILE A 359 19.03 24.65 -0.44
N TYR A 360 19.67 25.42 0.44
CA TYR A 360 19.40 25.45 1.86
C TYR A 360 17.93 25.83 2.15
N TYR A 361 17.44 26.94 1.60
CA TYR A 361 16.05 27.38 1.82
C TYR A 361 15.04 26.38 1.27
N ARG A 362 15.29 25.79 0.09
CA ARG A 362 14.42 24.75 -0.46
C ARG A 362 14.35 23.50 0.40
N ALA A 363 15.46 23.09 1.02
CA ALA A 363 15.48 21.94 1.94
C ALA A 363 14.62 22.20 3.18
N VAL A 364 14.63 23.43 3.72
CA VAL A 364 13.76 23.83 4.84
C VAL A 364 12.28 23.79 4.44
N ASP A 365 11.92 24.37 3.30
CA ASP A 365 10.53 24.38 2.80
C ASP A 365 9.99 22.95 2.57
N ILE A 366 10.82 22.06 2.03
CA ILE A 366 10.46 20.65 1.84
C ILE A 366 10.20 19.94 3.18
N LEU A 367 11.06 20.14 4.17
CA LEU A 367 10.88 19.53 5.49
C LEU A 367 9.60 20.02 6.19
N LEU A 368 9.21 21.28 5.96
CA LEU A 368 7.94 21.82 6.41
C LEU A 368 6.75 21.16 5.73
N ASP A 369 6.88 20.93 4.43
CA ASP A 369 5.86 20.32 3.58
C ASP A 369 5.63 18.83 3.83
N ILE A 370 6.61 18.11 4.38
CA ILE A 370 6.51 16.67 4.71
C ILE A 370 5.55 16.42 5.89
N ASP A 371 5.22 17.45 6.70
CA ASP A 371 4.29 17.42 7.85
C ASP A 371 4.30 16.09 8.66
N SER A 372 5.50 15.59 8.94
CA SER A 372 5.71 14.30 9.61
C SER A 372 6.46 14.51 10.93
N PRO A 373 6.00 13.89 12.05
CA PRO A 373 6.73 13.91 13.31
C PRO A 373 8.18 13.38 13.19
N SER A 374 8.46 12.59 12.16
CA SER A 374 9.79 12.04 11.85
C SER A 374 10.83 13.11 11.52
N VAL A 375 10.41 14.32 11.13
CA VAL A 375 11.30 15.46 10.80
C VAL A 375 11.86 16.13 12.04
N ILE A 376 11.10 16.11 13.15
CA ILE A 376 11.37 16.85 14.39
C ILE A 376 12.75 16.51 14.98
N PRO A 377 13.16 15.23 15.14
CA PRO A 377 14.47 14.91 15.73
C PRO A 377 15.66 15.49 14.95
N GLY A 378 15.55 15.52 13.61
CA GLY A 378 16.57 16.08 12.73
C GLY A 378 16.67 17.59 12.84
N LEU A 379 15.54 18.30 12.84
CA LEU A 379 15.53 19.76 13.03
C LEU A 379 16.06 20.16 14.43
N ILE A 380 15.78 19.36 15.47
CA ILE A 380 16.33 19.61 16.81
C ILE A 380 17.86 19.42 16.85
N GLN A 381 18.40 18.51 16.03
CA GLN A 381 19.85 18.34 15.90
C GLN A 381 20.50 19.61 15.32
N LEU A 382 19.88 20.24 14.33
CA LEU A 382 20.37 21.48 13.70
C LEU A 382 20.42 22.68 14.65
N LEU A 383 19.60 22.70 15.71
CA LEU A 383 19.66 23.73 16.76
C LEU A 383 20.99 23.75 17.55
N LYS A 384 21.81 22.70 17.39
CA LYS A 384 23.17 22.62 17.96
C LYS A 384 24.25 23.15 17.04
N SER A 385 23.91 23.50 15.79
CA SER A 385 24.87 24.02 14.81
C SER A 385 25.58 25.28 15.34
N SER A 386 26.85 25.47 14.95
CA SER A 386 27.60 26.69 15.21
C SER A 386 27.09 27.87 14.39
N ASP A 387 26.48 27.63 13.23
CA ASP A 387 25.93 28.67 12.36
C ASP A 387 24.59 29.20 12.91
N HIS A 388 24.48 30.52 12.99
CA HIS A 388 23.26 31.19 13.44
C HIS A 388 22.10 31.05 12.45
N HIS A 389 22.35 31.10 11.14
CA HIS A 389 21.30 30.97 10.13
C HIS A 389 20.70 29.55 10.20
N VAL A 390 21.56 28.53 10.32
CA VAL A 390 21.13 27.14 10.46
C VAL A 390 20.25 26.92 11.69
N ARG A 391 20.63 27.50 12.84
CA ARG A 391 19.81 27.44 14.05
C ARG A 391 18.49 28.19 13.91
N SER A 392 18.52 29.41 13.35
CA SER A 392 17.36 30.27 13.18
C SER A 392 16.31 29.66 12.25
N ASP A 393 16.75 29.02 11.15
CA ASP A 393 15.83 28.44 10.17
C ASP A 393 15.30 27.08 10.64
N ALA A 394 16.11 26.27 11.32
CA ALA A 394 15.62 25.09 12.03
C ALA A 394 14.60 25.47 13.14
N ALA A 395 14.86 26.57 13.85
CA ALA A 395 13.95 27.11 14.84
C ALA A 395 12.62 27.57 14.23
N TYR A 396 12.68 28.31 13.12
CA TYR A 396 11.51 28.71 12.34
C TYR A 396 10.73 27.51 11.83
N ALA A 397 11.43 26.48 11.34
CA ALA A 397 10.79 25.28 10.82
C ALA A 397 10.03 24.51 11.91
N LEU A 398 10.66 24.34 13.08
CA LEU A 398 10.03 23.74 14.26
C LEU A 398 8.83 24.57 14.75
N ASP A 399 8.94 25.89 14.74
CA ASP A 399 7.85 26.80 15.08
C ASP A 399 6.66 26.63 14.12
N CYS A 400 6.92 26.56 12.80
CA CYS A 400 5.89 26.38 11.78
C CYS A 400 5.19 25.02 11.84
N LEU A 401 5.94 23.93 12.08
CA LEU A 401 5.35 22.59 12.29
C LEU A 401 4.39 22.58 13.49
N GLY A 402 4.64 23.40 14.51
CA GLY A 402 3.62 23.86 15.45
C GLY A 402 2.87 22.78 16.25
N SER A 403 3.39 21.55 16.30
CA SER A 403 2.70 20.39 16.89
C SER A 403 3.02 20.21 18.39
N GLU A 404 2.13 19.56 19.14
CA GLU A 404 2.42 19.16 20.52
C GLU A 404 3.66 18.25 20.62
N ASN A 405 3.90 17.40 19.61
CA ASN A 405 5.09 16.55 19.52
C ASN A 405 6.38 17.38 19.42
N THR A 406 6.35 18.52 18.72
CA THR A 406 7.49 19.44 18.63
C THR A 406 7.88 19.97 20.01
N ILE A 407 6.88 20.36 20.82
CA ILE A 407 7.10 20.83 22.20
C ILE A 407 7.66 19.71 23.08
N ILE A 408 7.12 18.49 22.96
CA ILE A 408 7.56 17.33 23.77
C ILE A 408 9.04 17.02 23.50
N GLU A 409 9.43 16.90 22.24
CA GLU A 409 10.81 16.55 21.88
C GLU A 409 11.81 17.68 22.17
N LEU A 410 11.43 18.96 21.97
CA LEU A 410 12.27 20.10 22.37
C LEU A 410 12.51 20.12 23.90
N ASN A 411 11.49 19.87 24.70
CA ASN A 411 11.62 19.82 26.17
C ASN A 411 12.49 18.65 26.63
N LYS A 412 12.32 17.46 26.03
CA LYS A 412 13.15 16.29 26.32
C LYS A 412 14.62 16.58 26.00
N LYS A 413 14.89 17.23 24.87
CA LYS A 413 16.26 17.56 24.45
C LYS A 413 16.90 18.64 25.31
N LEU A 414 16.18 19.70 25.68
CA LEU A 414 16.64 20.71 26.65
C LEU A 414 17.10 20.09 27.98
N GLN A 415 16.53 18.95 28.36
CA GLN A 415 16.87 18.23 29.59
C GLN A 415 18.06 17.25 29.42
N SER A 416 18.25 16.69 28.22
CA SER A 416 19.24 15.64 27.97
C SER A 416 20.56 16.14 27.37
N ASP A 417 20.56 17.23 26.63
CA ASP A 417 21.68 17.65 25.78
C ASP A 417 22.27 19.00 26.23
N ARG A 418 23.58 19.22 26.02
CA ARG A 418 24.21 20.53 26.24
C ARG A 418 24.03 21.41 25.01
N PHE A 419 23.21 22.45 25.12
CA PHE A 419 23.06 23.49 24.10
C PHE A 419 23.88 24.75 24.43
N PHE A 420 24.21 25.54 23.42
CA PHE A 420 24.69 26.91 23.64
C PHE A 420 23.59 27.76 24.26
N LYS A 421 23.95 28.75 25.07
CA LYS A 421 22.98 29.60 25.77
C LYS A 421 22.02 30.32 24.80
N ALA A 422 22.53 30.77 23.64
CA ALA A 422 21.72 31.39 22.59
C ALA A 422 20.67 30.41 22.01
N SER A 423 21.05 29.16 21.78
CA SER A 423 20.12 28.10 21.33
C SER A 423 19.03 27.78 22.36
N ILE A 424 19.33 27.91 23.68
CA ILE A 424 18.33 27.69 24.74
C ILE A 424 17.26 28.78 24.71
N ASP A 425 17.67 30.04 24.56
CA ASP A 425 16.75 31.18 24.50
C ASP A 425 15.86 31.08 23.25
N GLU A 426 16.43 30.72 22.09
CA GLU A 426 15.69 30.44 20.84
C GLU A 426 14.69 29.28 21.01
N ILE A 427 15.09 28.16 21.63
CA ILE A 427 14.18 27.03 21.90
C ILE A 427 13.00 27.44 22.79
N ILE A 428 13.27 28.21 23.85
CA ILE A 428 12.24 28.67 24.77
C ILE A 428 11.25 29.61 24.05
N GLU A 429 11.72 30.49 23.18
CA GLU A 429 10.87 31.37 22.37
C GLU A 429 9.95 30.57 21.42
N ILE A 430 10.47 29.55 20.75
CA ILE A 430 9.66 28.64 19.90
C ILE A 430 8.58 27.93 20.72
N ILE A 431 8.95 27.32 21.86
CA ILE A 431 7.99 26.61 22.72
C ILE A 431 6.86 27.56 23.14
N ASN A 432 7.19 28.78 23.55
CA ASN A 432 6.20 29.79 23.96
C ASN A 432 5.32 30.23 22.79
N SER A 433 5.91 30.44 21.61
CA SER A 433 5.19 30.81 20.37
C SER A 433 4.18 29.74 19.96
N ILE A 434 4.59 28.47 19.88
CA ILE A 434 3.71 27.35 19.56
C ILE A 434 2.60 27.21 20.61
N GLN A 435 2.93 27.26 21.91
CA GLN A 435 1.95 27.20 22.99
C GLN A 435 0.91 28.33 22.90
N GLN A 436 1.33 29.55 22.53
CA GLN A 436 0.43 30.69 22.36
C GLN A 436 -0.50 30.51 21.16
N ARG A 437 -0.02 29.97 20.03
CA ARG A 437 -0.85 29.69 18.86
C ARG A 437 -1.87 28.57 19.12
N LEU A 438 -1.45 27.49 19.80
CA LEU A 438 -2.34 26.38 20.19
C LEU A 438 -3.45 26.85 21.15
N GLN A 439 -3.17 27.82 22.03
CA GLN A 439 -4.17 28.45 22.91
C GLN A 439 -5.21 29.31 22.18
N TYR A 440 -4.92 29.85 20.98
CA TYR A 440 -5.81 30.76 20.24
C TYR A 440 -6.86 30.03 19.37
N TYR A 441 -6.64 28.75 19.02
CA TYR A 441 -7.50 27.99 18.08
C TYR A 441 -8.48 26.99 18.72
N LYS A 442 -8.41 26.73 20.03
CA LYS A 442 -9.45 26.09 20.85
C LYS A 442 -9.09 26.27 22.34
N PRO A 443 -10.07 26.35 23.25
CA PRO A 443 -9.77 26.40 24.67
C PRO A 443 -9.25 25.02 25.11
N ILE A 444 -7.94 24.94 25.36
CA ILE A 444 -7.31 23.81 26.05
C ILE A 444 -7.26 24.17 27.55
N PRO A 445 -7.71 23.29 28.46
CA PRO A 445 -7.56 23.51 29.89
C PRO A 445 -6.08 23.60 30.25
N LYS A 446 -5.71 24.56 31.11
CA LYS A 446 -4.34 24.83 31.56
C LYS A 446 -3.54 23.53 31.82
N ILE A 447 -2.53 23.28 31.00
CA ILE A 447 -1.49 22.27 31.29
C ILE A 447 -0.47 22.90 32.23
N PRO A 448 -0.31 22.41 33.47
CA PRO A 448 0.80 22.79 34.32
C PRO A 448 2.08 22.16 33.73
N MET A 449 3.16 22.94 33.60
CA MET A 449 4.50 22.35 33.45
C MET A 449 4.72 21.34 34.59
N LEU A 450 4.98 20.07 34.28
CA LEU A 450 5.22 19.05 35.30
C LEU A 450 6.64 18.47 35.26
N PRO A 451 7.24 18.19 36.43
CA PRO A 451 8.63 17.74 36.58
C PRO A 451 8.81 16.25 36.22
N MET A 452 10.04 15.90 35.80
CA MET A 452 10.56 14.56 35.44
C MET A 452 10.52 13.45 36.53
N SER A 453 9.65 13.49 37.55
CA SER A 453 9.76 12.57 38.71
C SER A 453 8.77 11.39 38.79
N ASN A 454 7.82 11.23 37.86
CA ASN A 454 6.63 10.37 38.11
C ASN A 454 6.35 9.33 37.00
N THR A 455 7.35 8.58 36.51
CA THR A 455 7.16 7.46 35.57
C THR A 455 7.43 6.10 36.24
N LEU A 456 6.71 5.05 35.80
CA LEU A 456 6.84 3.68 36.28
C LEU A 456 7.58 2.81 35.26
N SER A 457 8.91 2.76 35.35
CA SER A 457 9.77 2.06 34.38
C SER A 457 9.75 0.53 34.42
N HIS A 458 9.13 -0.07 35.43
CA HIS A 458 9.01 -1.52 35.59
C HIS A 458 7.59 -2.03 35.31
N ASN A 459 6.77 -1.21 34.67
CA ASN A 459 5.36 -1.51 34.43
C ASN A 459 5.16 -1.84 32.94
N TYR A 460 4.57 -3.00 32.68
CA TYR A 460 4.29 -3.49 31.34
C TYR A 460 2.80 -3.74 31.18
N ALA A 461 2.26 -3.51 30.00
CA ALA A 461 0.85 -3.76 29.70
C ALA A 461 0.65 -4.41 28.34
N LEU A 462 -0.26 -5.39 28.28
CA LEU A 462 -0.85 -5.91 27.06
C LEU A 462 -2.34 -5.62 27.09
N LEU A 463 -2.81 -4.78 26.17
CA LEU A 463 -4.19 -4.34 26.04
C LEU A 463 -4.78 -4.91 24.74
N ILE A 464 -5.83 -5.71 24.85
CA ILE A 464 -6.41 -6.46 23.73
C ILE A 464 -7.89 -6.05 23.59
N GLY A 465 -8.23 -5.37 22.50
CA GLY A 465 -9.60 -4.95 22.18
C GLY A 465 -10.07 -5.56 20.86
N VAL A 466 -11.06 -6.45 20.91
CA VAL A 466 -11.60 -7.11 19.71
C VAL A 466 -12.89 -6.41 19.29
N GLY A 467 -12.77 -5.33 18.51
CA GLY A 467 -13.90 -4.49 18.09
C GLY A 467 -14.53 -4.92 16.78
N ASP A 468 -13.71 -5.25 15.80
CA ASP A 468 -14.12 -5.84 14.54
C ASP A 468 -13.65 -7.28 14.46
N CYS A 469 -14.54 -8.18 14.02
CA CYS A 469 -14.22 -9.59 13.75
C CYS A 469 -14.38 -9.90 12.26
N GLN A 470 -13.69 -10.93 11.78
CA GLN A 470 -13.81 -11.42 10.41
C GLN A 470 -15.26 -11.78 10.05
N ASP A 471 -16.02 -12.36 10.97
CA ASP A 471 -17.48 -12.39 10.87
C ASP A 471 -18.06 -11.16 11.60
N SER A 472 -18.55 -10.20 10.81
CA SER A 472 -19.16 -8.95 11.30
C SER A 472 -20.27 -9.15 12.35
N TYR A 473 -20.89 -10.34 12.45
CA TYR A 473 -21.85 -10.66 13.51
C TYR A 473 -21.22 -10.65 14.91
N LEU A 474 -19.91 -10.88 15.02
CA LEU A 474 -19.14 -10.88 16.26
C LEU A 474 -18.44 -9.53 16.52
N SER A 475 -18.67 -8.51 15.70
CA SER A 475 -18.04 -7.20 15.92
C SER A 475 -18.70 -6.44 17.06
N LEU A 476 -17.90 -5.96 18.00
CA LEU A 476 -18.29 -5.18 19.17
C LEU A 476 -17.39 -3.93 19.33
N PRO A 477 -17.59 -2.85 18.53
CA PRO A 477 -16.65 -1.72 18.45
C PRO A 477 -16.31 -1.02 19.77
N VAL A 478 -17.17 -1.15 20.78
CA VAL A 478 -16.95 -0.60 22.13
C VAL A 478 -15.71 -1.16 22.82
N THR A 479 -15.31 -2.40 22.52
CA THR A 479 -14.16 -3.05 23.16
C THR A 479 -12.81 -2.41 22.77
N VAL A 480 -12.73 -1.84 21.56
CA VAL A 480 -11.57 -1.05 21.13
C VAL A 480 -11.53 0.29 21.87
N LYS A 481 -12.69 0.91 22.10
CA LYS A 481 -12.79 2.14 22.90
C LYS A 481 -12.36 1.90 24.34
N ASP A 482 -12.72 0.76 24.93
CA ASP A 482 -12.30 0.35 26.27
C ASP A 482 -10.77 0.35 26.40
N VAL A 483 -10.07 -0.42 25.55
CA VAL A 483 -8.61 -0.56 25.65
C VAL A 483 -7.85 0.69 25.25
N GLN A 484 -8.41 1.51 24.35
CA GLN A 484 -7.84 2.82 24.03
C GLN A 484 -7.96 3.79 25.21
N ALA A 485 -9.10 3.80 25.91
CA ALA A 485 -9.28 4.62 27.10
C ALA A 485 -8.34 4.17 28.23
N ILE A 486 -8.18 2.86 28.42
CA ILE A 486 -7.21 2.30 29.38
C ILE A 486 -5.79 2.71 29.01
N LYS A 487 -5.37 2.58 27.73
CA LYS A 487 -4.04 3.00 27.28
C LYS A 487 -3.80 4.47 27.66
N SER A 488 -4.71 5.35 27.28
CA SER A 488 -4.61 6.79 27.57
C SER A 488 -4.55 7.08 29.07
N PHE A 489 -5.25 6.33 29.91
CA PHE A 489 -5.16 6.44 31.36
C PHE A 489 -3.81 6.00 31.89
N LEU A 490 -3.34 4.82 31.45
CA LEU A 490 -2.09 4.23 31.91
C LEU A 490 -0.91 5.13 31.57
N THR A 491 -0.82 5.62 30.33
CA THR A 491 0.34 6.38 29.85
C THR A 491 0.33 7.86 30.23
N ASN A 492 -0.80 8.38 30.73
CA ASN A 492 -0.85 9.76 31.19
C ASN A 492 -0.05 9.94 32.51
N PRO A 493 0.99 10.80 32.52
CA PRO A 493 1.86 11.00 33.68
C PRO A 493 1.17 11.70 34.87
N ASP A 494 0.08 12.42 34.62
CA ASP A 494 -0.76 13.01 35.66
C ASP A 494 -1.76 12.02 36.26
N LEU A 495 -1.86 10.81 35.70
CA LEU A 495 -2.77 9.76 36.14
C LEU A 495 -1.98 8.55 36.62
N CYS A 496 -1.57 7.65 35.74
CA CYS A 496 -0.98 6.37 36.09
C CYS A 496 0.53 6.26 35.81
N GLY A 497 1.06 7.04 34.87
CA GLY A 497 2.50 7.19 34.62
C GLY A 497 3.24 5.98 34.03
N TYR A 498 2.56 5.11 33.28
CA TYR A 498 3.23 4.08 32.47
C TYR A 498 4.03 4.74 31.33
N ILE A 499 5.09 4.07 30.88
CA ILE A 499 5.85 4.50 29.70
C ILE A 499 5.04 4.17 28.44
N ASP A 500 4.83 5.17 27.57
CA ASP A 500 4.16 4.99 26.27
C ASP A 500 5.19 4.63 25.19
N ASP A 501 5.68 3.40 25.22
CA ASP A 501 6.49 2.84 24.14
C ASP A 501 6.19 1.36 23.92
N GLU A 502 6.64 0.84 22.78
CA GLU A 502 6.43 -0.56 22.38
C GLU A 502 7.19 -1.57 23.25
N ASN A 503 8.19 -1.13 24.04
CA ASN A 503 8.92 -2.01 24.95
C ASN A 503 8.19 -2.20 26.30
N HIS A 504 7.23 -1.34 26.62
CA HIS A 504 6.46 -1.40 27.87
C HIS A 504 4.97 -1.66 27.62
N LEU A 505 4.40 -1.23 26.50
CA LEU A 505 2.96 -1.35 26.25
C LEU A 505 2.68 -1.85 24.83
N GLN A 506 1.94 -2.96 24.75
CA GLN A 506 1.42 -3.53 23.51
C GLN A 506 -0.10 -3.34 23.45
N LEU A 507 -0.58 -2.77 22.35
CA LEU A 507 -2.01 -2.55 22.08
C LEU A 507 -2.40 -3.35 20.84
N LEU A 508 -3.28 -4.34 21.00
CA LEU A 508 -3.83 -5.12 19.90
C LEU A 508 -5.29 -4.74 19.68
N CYS A 509 -5.60 -4.14 18.53
CA CYS A 509 -6.97 -3.80 18.13
C CYS A 509 -7.32 -4.46 16.79
N ASN A 510 -8.56 -4.96 16.66
CA ASN A 510 -9.12 -5.47 15.40
C ASN A 510 -8.20 -6.48 14.71
N GLU A 511 -7.76 -6.23 13.47
CA GLU A 511 -6.90 -7.11 12.66
C GLU A 511 -5.59 -7.50 13.37
N GLN A 512 -5.14 -6.73 14.37
CA GLN A 512 -3.98 -7.06 15.19
C GLN A 512 -4.31 -8.05 16.31
N ALA A 513 -5.57 -8.14 16.75
CA ALA A 513 -6.03 -8.99 17.84
C ALA A 513 -6.43 -10.40 17.35
N THR A 514 -5.57 -11.03 16.55
CA THR A 514 -5.73 -12.43 16.12
C THR A 514 -5.32 -13.40 17.23
N LYS A 515 -5.77 -14.65 17.13
CA LYS A 515 -5.39 -15.71 18.08
C LYS A 515 -3.87 -15.79 18.24
N GLN A 516 -3.14 -15.80 17.12
CA GLN A 516 -1.68 -15.93 17.13
C GLN A 516 -1.00 -14.69 17.73
N ASN A 517 -1.42 -13.48 17.35
CA ASN A 517 -0.81 -12.26 17.87
C ASN A 517 -1.03 -12.09 19.38
N ILE A 518 -2.19 -12.52 19.89
CA ILE A 518 -2.45 -12.53 21.35
C ILE A 518 -1.43 -13.45 22.05
N LEU A 519 -1.22 -14.66 21.53
CA LEU A 519 -0.25 -15.61 22.11
C LEU A 519 1.20 -15.12 21.99
N ASP A 520 1.56 -14.51 20.86
CA ASP A 520 2.89 -13.94 20.65
C ASP A 520 3.18 -12.79 21.62
N ASN A 521 2.18 -11.96 21.92
CA ASN A 521 2.32 -10.87 22.89
C ASN A 521 2.34 -11.36 24.34
N LEU A 522 1.69 -12.48 24.66
CA LEU A 522 1.87 -13.14 25.96
C LEU A 522 3.29 -13.72 26.11
N ASN A 523 3.88 -14.24 25.03
CA ASN A 523 5.28 -14.65 24.99
C ASN A 523 6.24 -13.44 25.11
N TRP A 524 5.92 -12.31 24.46
CA TRP A 524 6.65 -11.06 24.68
C TRP A 524 6.64 -10.65 26.16
N LEU A 525 5.49 -10.70 26.84
CA LEU A 525 5.41 -10.44 28.29
C LEU A 525 6.24 -11.43 29.12
N GLN A 526 6.28 -12.70 28.72
CA GLN A 526 7.18 -13.68 29.35
C GLN A 526 8.65 -13.25 29.24
N GLN A 527 9.06 -12.71 28.09
CA GLN A 527 10.43 -12.22 27.89
C GLN A 527 10.70 -10.96 28.72
N GLN A 528 9.76 -10.01 28.79
CA GLN A 528 9.88 -8.83 29.65
C GLN A 528 10.02 -9.24 31.12
N ALA A 529 9.14 -10.13 31.60
CA ALA A 529 9.20 -10.66 32.97
C ALA A 529 10.53 -11.37 33.31
N LYS A 530 11.18 -11.98 32.31
CA LYS A 530 12.47 -12.64 32.49
C LYS A 530 13.62 -11.64 32.58
N ASN A 531 13.54 -10.55 31.82
CA ASN A 531 14.55 -9.50 31.77
C ASN A 531 14.41 -8.49 32.91
N ASP A 532 13.21 -8.35 33.46
CA ASP A 532 12.88 -7.45 34.56
C ASP A 532 12.21 -8.21 35.72
N PRO A 533 12.99 -8.66 36.72
CA PRO A 533 12.45 -9.38 37.88
C PRO A 533 11.50 -8.55 38.76
N GLU A 534 11.51 -7.22 38.63
CA GLU A 534 10.64 -6.30 39.37
C GLU A 534 9.37 -5.93 38.59
N ALA A 535 9.18 -6.53 37.40
CA ALA A 535 8.07 -6.23 36.50
C ALA A 535 6.70 -6.32 37.19
N THR A 536 5.90 -5.28 36.96
CA THR A 536 4.46 -5.24 37.22
C THR A 536 3.74 -5.34 35.88
N ILE A 537 3.05 -6.45 35.64
CA ILE A 537 2.41 -6.72 34.35
C ILE A 537 0.89 -6.62 34.48
N LEU A 538 0.28 -5.88 33.55
CA LEU A 538 -1.16 -5.81 33.36
C LEU A 538 -1.53 -6.45 32.01
N VAL A 539 -2.39 -7.47 32.03
CA VAL A 539 -3.04 -7.99 30.82
C VAL A 539 -4.51 -7.62 30.91
N TYR A 540 -5.02 -6.91 29.90
CA TYR A 540 -6.42 -6.53 29.82
C TYR A 540 -7.02 -7.00 28.49
N TYR A 541 -8.04 -7.85 28.56
CA TYR A 541 -8.82 -8.28 27.40
C TYR A 541 -10.23 -7.68 27.46
N SER A 542 -10.65 -6.98 26.42
CA SER A 542 -12.04 -6.58 26.16
C SER A 542 -12.52 -7.19 24.84
N GLY A 543 -13.59 -7.99 24.90
CA GLY A 543 -14.07 -8.74 23.74
C GLY A 543 -15.18 -9.74 24.07
N HIS A 544 -15.49 -10.60 23.11
CA HIS A 544 -16.46 -11.68 23.32
C HIS A 544 -15.81 -12.88 24.04
N GLY A 545 -16.57 -13.45 24.97
CA GLY A 545 -16.33 -14.77 25.53
C GLY A 545 -17.44 -15.70 25.10
N TRP A 546 -17.11 -16.97 24.86
CA TRP A 546 -18.05 -17.99 24.42
C TRP A 546 -17.93 -19.23 25.29
N LEU A 547 -19.05 -19.67 25.86
CA LEU A 547 -19.21 -21.00 26.45
C LEU A 547 -19.77 -21.95 25.39
N ASP A 548 -19.02 -22.99 25.07
CA ASP A 548 -19.49 -24.05 24.17
C ASP A 548 -20.37 -25.04 24.94
N ASP A 549 -21.69 -24.88 24.84
CA ASP A 549 -22.70 -25.68 25.56
C ASP A 549 -22.48 -27.20 25.45
N LEU A 550 -21.88 -27.69 24.36
CA LEU A 550 -21.66 -29.12 24.14
C LEU A 550 -20.44 -29.66 24.88
N THR A 551 -19.35 -28.90 24.95
CA THR A 551 -18.10 -29.35 25.60
C THR A 551 -17.90 -28.74 26.97
N GLN A 552 -18.70 -27.73 27.32
CA GLN A 552 -18.56 -26.90 28.51
C GLN A 552 -17.18 -26.21 28.59
N ASN A 553 -16.54 -26.00 27.43
CA ASN A 553 -15.28 -25.27 27.31
C ASN A 553 -15.53 -23.78 27.06
N TYR A 554 -14.66 -22.96 27.61
CA TYR A 554 -14.70 -21.51 27.47
C TYR A 554 -13.65 -21.03 26.46
N TYR A 555 -14.02 -20.03 25.67
CA TYR A 555 -13.18 -19.44 24.62
C TYR A 555 -13.23 -17.91 24.68
N LEU A 556 -12.11 -17.26 24.39
CA LEU A 556 -12.11 -15.87 23.90
C LEU A 556 -12.29 -15.90 22.39
N ILE A 557 -12.83 -14.81 21.86
CA ILE A 557 -13.06 -14.62 20.43
C ILE A 557 -12.06 -13.57 19.91
N PRO A 558 -10.94 -13.98 19.31
CA PRO A 558 -10.06 -13.11 18.55
C PRO A 558 -10.68 -12.67 17.21
N HIS A 559 -10.08 -11.68 16.56
CA HIS A 559 -10.54 -11.11 15.29
C HIS A 559 -10.72 -12.16 14.18
N ASP A 560 -9.81 -13.11 14.07
CA ASP A 560 -9.78 -14.19 13.07
C ASP A 560 -10.72 -15.36 13.40
N THR A 561 -11.63 -15.18 14.37
CA THR A 561 -12.62 -16.21 14.70
C THR A 561 -13.68 -16.31 13.60
N VAL A 562 -13.80 -17.51 13.02
CA VAL A 562 -14.84 -17.79 12.03
C VAL A 562 -16.10 -18.28 12.74
N ALA A 563 -17.14 -17.45 12.76
CA ALA A 563 -18.44 -17.78 13.35
C ALA A 563 -19.30 -18.70 12.44
N ARG A 564 -20.49 -19.08 12.93
CA ARG A 564 -21.53 -19.86 12.20
C ARG A 564 -21.14 -21.29 11.79
N ASN A 565 -19.95 -21.76 12.15
CA ASN A 565 -19.55 -23.16 12.00
C ASN A 565 -18.79 -23.59 13.24
N ARG A 566 -19.42 -24.39 14.10
CA ARG A 566 -18.85 -24.80 15.39
C ARG A 566 -17.44 -25.34 15.28
N LYS A 567 -17.17 -26.20 14.29
CA LYS A 567 -15.86 -26.82 14.11
C LYS A 567 -14.80 -25.77 13.76
N LYS A 568 -15.14 -24.79 12.90
CA LYS A 568 -14.25 -23.68 12.58
C LYS A 568 -14.08 -22.73 13.77
N THR A 569 -15.16 -22.36 14.45
CA THR A 569 -15.15 -21.50 15.63
C THR A 569 -14.23 -22.07 16.71
N VAL A 570 -14.36 -23.36 17.05
CA VAL A 570 -13.47 -24.03 18.02
C VAL A 570 -12.00 -24.02 17.58
N SER A 571 -11.73 -24.11 16.26
CA SER A 571 -10.34 -24.12 15.76
C SER A 571 -9.70 -22.73 15.69
N THR A 572 -10.48 -21.66 15.53
CA THR A 572 -9.99 -20.28 15.37
C THR A 572 -10.10 -19.46 16.64
N ALA A 573 -11.03 -19.80 17.54
CA ALA A 573 -11.15 -19.17 18.85
C ALA A 573 -9.97 -19.54 19.77
N LEU A 574 -9.77 -18.74 20.81
CA LEU A 574 -8.71 -18.95 21.79
C LEU A 574 -9.28 -19.67 23.03
N PRO A 575 -9.06 -20.99 23.20
CA PRO A 575 -9.57 -21.72 24.35
C PRO A 575 -8.92 -21.24 25.66
N ALA A 576 -9.70 -21.29 26.73
CA ALA A 576 -9.26 -20.90 28.07
C ALA A 576 -8.03 -21.67 28.55
N THR A 577 -7.91 -22.95 28.21
CA THR A 577 -6.74 -23.77 28.54
C THR A 577 -5.46 -23.22 27.90
N GLU A 578 -5.50 -22.88 26.62
CA GLU A 578 -4.35 -22.33 25.88
C GLU A 578 -3.97 -20.94 26.40
N PHE A 579 -4.96 -20.06 26.63
CA PHE A 579 -4.73 -18.74 27.21
C PHE A 579 -4.13 -18.81 28.62
N ASN A 580 -4.68 -19.67 29.49
CA ASN A 580 -4.17 -19.85 30.86
C ASN A 580 -2.78 -20.46 30.88
N ASN A 581 -2.49 -21.41 29.99
CA ASN A 581 -1.16 -21.99 29.84
C ASN A 581 -0.13 -20.92 29.45
N ALA A 582 -0.46 -20.04 28.50
CA ALA A 582 0.40 -18.92 28.13
C ALA A 582 0.63 -17.95 29.31
N LEU A 583 -0.42 -17.60 30.05
CA LEU A 583 -0.30 -16.74 31.24
C LEU A 583 0.54 -17.37 32.36
N GLN A 584 0.47 -18.69 32.55
CA GLN A 584 1.29 -19.40 33.54
C GLN A 584 2.80 -19.37 33.22
N GLN A 585 3.18 -19.12 31.96
CA GLN A 585 4.59 -19.02 31.57
C GLN A 585 5.22 -17.67 31.93
N ILE A 586 4.43 -16.66 32.30
CA ILE A 586 4.92 -15.33 32.67
C ILE A 586 5.43 -15.39 34.12
N SER A 587 6.74 -15.28 34.30
CA SER A 587 7.41 -15.42 35.61
C SER A 587 7.42 -14.14 36.46
N ALA A 588 6.65 -13.11 36.10
CA ALA A 588 6.67 -11.83 36.79
C ALA A 588 6.16 -11.97 38.23
N GLN A 589 6.79 -11.25 39.16
CA GLN A 589 6.38 -11.27 40.56
C GLN A 589 5.03 -10.57 40.81
N LYS A 590 4.59 -9.70 39.90
CA LYS A 590 3.34 -8.94 40.01
C LYS A 590 2.61 -9.01 38.67
N LEU A 591 1.56 -9.81 38.59
CA LEU A 591 0.76 -10.01 37.38
C LEU A 591 -0.73 -9.78 37.68
N LEU A 592 -1.33 -8.80 37.03
CA LEU A 592 -2.78 -8.55 37.04
C LEU A 592 -3.35 -8.91 35.67
N VAL A 593 -4.28 -9.86 35.64
CA VAL A 593 -5.01 -10.25 34.43
C VAL A 593 -6.47 -9.84 34.60
N ILE A 594 -7.00 -9.11 33.64
CA ILE A 594 -8.40 -8.67 33.61
C ILE A 594 -9.04 -9.20 32.32
N ILE A 595 -10.12 -9.95 32.49
CA ILE A 595 -10.94 -10.48 31.38
C ILE A 595 -12.29 -9.80 31.45
N ASP A 596 -12.51 -8.83 30.57
CA ASP A 596 -13.79 -8.18 30.36
C ASP A 596 -14.52 -8.80 29.16
N SER A 597 -15.35 -9.79 29.44
CA SER A 597 -16.15 -10.50 28.45
C SER A 597 -17.37 -11.15 29.08
N CYS A 598 -18.27 -11.69 28.25
CA CYS A 598 -19.31 -12.61 28.73
C CYS A 598 -18.69 -13.94 29.17
N HIS A 599 -19.26 -14.59 30.19
CA HIS A 599 -18.74 -15.85 30.74
C HIS A 599 -17.30 -15.77 31.28
N ALA A 600 -16.86 -14.57 31.69
CA ALA A 600 -15.45 -14.29 31.97
C ALA A 600 -14.85 -15.16 33.09
N GLN A 601 -15.63 -15.55 34.10
CA GLN A 601 -15.16 -16.46 35.14
C GLN A 601 -14.67 -17.80 34.57
N GLY A 602 -15.39 -18.36 33.59
CA GLY A 602 -15.03 -19.65 33.01
C GLY A 602 -13.68 -19.63 32.29
N MET A 603 -13.32 -18.49 31.72
CA MET A 603 -11.99 -18.24 31.15
C MET A 603 -10.88 -18.30 32.21
N ALA A 604 -11.14 -17.81 33.42
CA ALA A 604 -10.19 -17.84 34.53
C ALA A 604 -10.10 -19.22 35.21
N THR A 605 -11.15 -20.03 35.16
CA THR A 605 -11.26 -21.29 35.95
C THR A 605 -11.17 -22.59 35.13
N ALA A 606 -11.15 -22.55 33.80
CA ALA A 606 -11.11 -23.76 32.97
C ALA A 606 -9.85 -24.61 33.24
N LYS A 607 -10.06 -25.88 33.59
CA LYS A 607 -9.01 -26.86 33.95
C LYS A 607 -8.81 -27.93 32.88
N GLU A 608 -7.63 -28.53 32.83
CA GLU A 608 -7.43 -29.84 32.20
C GLU A 608 -8.15 -30.93 33.03
N THR A 609 -8.82 -31.84 32.32
CA THR A 609 -9.41 -33.07 32.88
C THR A 609 -8.29 -34.00 33.36
N ASP A 610 -7.85 -33.83 34.60
CA ASP A 610 -7.50 -34.91 35.53
C ASP A 610 -7.19 -34.31 36.92
N GLU A 611 -7.95 -34.79 37.91
CA GLU A 611 -7.86 -34.60 39.37
C GLU A 611 -6.88 -33.53 39.92
N LEU A 612 -7.40 -32.32 40.15
CA LEU A 612 -7.03 -31.43 41.25
C LEU A 612 -8.14 -30.39 41.44
N GLU A 613 -8.91 -30.52 42.53
CA GLU A 613 -9.92 -29.52 42.94
C GLU A 613 -9.25 -28.15 43.16
N LEU A 614 -9.97 -27.06 42.84
CA LEU A 614 -9.49 -25.71 43.19
C LEU A 614 -9.58 -25.63 44.72
N PRO A 615 -8.62 -25.00 45.42
CA PRO A 615 -8.75 -24.79 46.85
C PRO A 615 -10.06 -24.05 47.16
N GLU A 616 -10.68 -24.32 48.31
CA GLU A 616 -11.97 -23.78 48.80
C GLU A 616 -12.08 -22.22 48.86
N ASN A 617 -11.11 -21.48 48.34
CA ASN A 617 -10.93 -20.05 48.55
C ASN A 617 -11.36 -19.16 47.36
N PHE A 618 -12.10 -19.69 46.38
CA PHE A 618 -12.73 -18.88 45.34
C PHE A 618 -13.93 -18.14 45.95
N ASN A 619 -13.63 -17.03 46.64
CA ASN A 619 -14.63 -16.34 47.46
C ASN A 619 -15.65 -15.60 46.60
N GLN A 620 -16.90 -16.05 46.65
CA GLN A 620 -18.07 -15.21 46.39
C GLN A 620 -18.08 -14.08 47.42
N THR A 621 -17.89 -12.84 46.95
CA THR A 621 -18.37 -11.61 47.58
C THR A 621 -18.46 -11.60 49.12
N ALA A 622 -17.31 -11.55 49.77
CA ALA A 622 -17.03 -10.75 50.97
C ALA A 622 -15.53 -10.82 51.28
N LEU A 623 -14.91 -9.66 51.51
CA LEU A 623 -13.52 -9.58 51.98
C LEU A 623 -13.34 -10.44 53.26
N PRO A 624 -12.34 -11.33 53.32
CA PRO A 624 -11.93 -11.93 54.58
C PRO A 624 -11.62 -10.80 55.56
N LYS A 625 -12.19 -10.87 56.77
CA LYS A 625 -12.19 -9.76 57.75
C LYS A 625 -10.80 -9.26 58.18
N ASN A 626 -9.71 -9.90 57.74
CA ASN A 626 -8.33 -9.54 58.04
C ASN A 626 -7.38 -9.57 56.81
N LEU A 627 -7.89 -9.54 55.57
CA LEU A 627 -7.06 -9.64 54.35
C LEU A 627 -5.94 -8.59 54.31
N ILE A 628 -6.18 -7.35 54.77
CA ILE A 628 -5.18 -6.27 54.81
C ILE A 628 -3.98 -6.60 55.72
N ALA A 629 -4.15 -7.43 56.75
CA ALA A 629 -3.08 -7.83 57.64
C ALA A 629 -2.26 -9.02 57.10
N ASP A 630 -2.83 -9.80 56.17
CA ASP A 630 -2.25 -11.02 55.62
C ASP A 630 -1.43 -10.78 54.34
N LEU A 631 -1.39 -9.55 53.81
CA LEU A 631 -0.62 -9.14 52.63
C LEU A 631 0.75 -8.59 53.08
N LYS A 632 1.76 -9.44 53.28
CA LYS A 632 3.12 -9.02 53.67
C LYS A 632 4.20 -9.65 52.79
N LYS A 633 4.57 -8.90 51.73
CA LYS A 633 5.67 -9.05 50.74
C LYS A 633 5.34 -8.40 49.37
N GLY A 634 4.08 -8.24 48.96
CA GLY A 634 3.66 -7.41 47.82
C GLY A 634 3.88 -8.00 46.42
N THR A 635 3.62 -9.31 46.25
CA THR A 635 3.83 -10.07 45.00
C THR A 635 2.69 -11.07 44.77
N GLY A 636 2.38 -11.40 43.51
CA GLY A 636 1.55 -12.53 43.09
C GLY A 636 0.81 -12.32 41.77
N ARG A 637 -0.13 -13.23 41.46
CA ARG A 637 -0.99 -13.21 40.27
C ARG A 637 -2.45 -12.97 40.64
N ALA A 638 -2.98 -11.80 40.31
CA ALA A 638 -4.41 -11.51 40.47
C ALA A 638 -5.15 -11.71 39.14
N VAL A 639 -6.30 -12.38 39.17
CA VAL A 639 -7.16 -12.55 37.99
C VAL A 639 -8.53 -11.96 38.29
N PHE A 640 -8.94 -10.97 37.50
CA PHE A 640 -10.21 -10.27 37.60
C PHE A 640 -11.05 -10.62 36.39
N THR A 641 -12.33 -10.87 36.62
CA THR A 641 -13.30 -11.18 35.57
C THR A 641 -14.49 -10.26 35.72
N SER A 642 -15.04 -9.78 34.61
CA SER A 642 -16.11 -8.78 34.65
C SER A 642 -17.49 -9.35 34.98
N SER A 643 -17.65 -10.67 34.85
CA SER A 643 -18.91 -11.41 35.01
C SER A 643 -18.66 -12.84 35.52
N THR A 644 -19.68 -13.46 36.11
CA THR A 644 -19.63 -14.91 36.42
C THR A 644 -19.68 -15.76 35.14
N GLY A 645 -19.51 -17.08 35.26
CA GLY A 645 -19.58 -18.00 34.11
C GLY A 645 -20.95 -18.02 33.42
N GLU A 646 -22.00 -17.67 34.15
CA GLU A 646 -23.40 -17.67 33.69
C GLU A 646 -23.93 -16.25 33.41
N GLU A 647 -23.11 -15.22 33.58
CA GLU A 647 -23.52 -13.82 33.44
C GLU A 647 -22.86 -13.17 32.22
N GLN A 648 -23.54 -12.17 31.68
CA GLN A 648 -23.03 -11.32 30.60
C GLN A 648 -22.26 -10.12 31.16
N SER A 649 -21.44 -9.49 30.31
CA SER A 649 -20.86 -8.17 30.57
C SER A 649 -21.57 -7.12 29.72
N TYR A 650 -21.93 -5.98 30.31
CA TYR A 650 -22.72 -4.94 29.65
C TYR A 650 -21.91 -3.67 29.42
N TYR A 651 -22.35 -2.85 28.48
CA TYR A 651 -21.78 -1.53 28.20
C TYR A 651 -22.81 -0.43 28.34
N ARG A 652 -22.34 0.80 28.56
CA ARG A 652 -23.16 2.00 28.68
C ARG A 652 -22.57 3.11 27.82
N GLN A 653 -23.40 3.69 26.95
CA GLN A 653 -22.96 4.71 25.99
C GLN A 653 -21.81 4.18 25.12
N GLU A 654 -20.58 4.64 25.36
CA GLU A 654 -19.39 4.44 24.53
C GLU A 654 -18.35 3.48 25.15
N MET A 655 -18.63 2.84 26.29
CA MET A 655 -17.67 2.01 27.05
C MET A 655 -18.35 0.89 27.86
N SER A 656 -17.65 -0.22 28.12
CA SER A 656 -18.14 -1.26 29.04
C SER A 656 -18.34 -0.73 30.46
N ILE A 657 -19.35 -1.25 31.18
CA ILE A 657 -19.60 -0.89 32.58
C ILE A 657 -18.39 -1.22 33.45
N TYR A 658 -17.75 -2.35 33.15
CA TYR A 658 -16.56 -2.79 33.87
C TYR A 658 -15.38 -1.83 33.63
N THR A 659 -15.11 -1.48 32.37
CA THR A 659 -14.02 -0.55 32.02
C THR A 659 -14.25 0.81 32.63
N GLN A 660 -15.48 1.35 32.57
CA GLN A 660 -15.79 2.64 33.19
C GLN A 660 -15.42 2.67 34.67
N HIS A 661 -15.88 1.67 35.44
CA HIS A 661 -15.58 1.60 36.86
C HIS A 661 -14.13 1.21 37.16
N PHE A 662 -13.46 0.50 36.25
CA PHE A 662 -12.03 0.26 36.33
C PHE A 662 -11.23 1.56 36.21
N LEU A 663 -11.59 2.45 35.28
CA LEU A 663 -10.98 3.78 35.16
C LEU A 663 -11.28 4.66 36.39
N GLU A 664 -12.49 4.61 36.94
CA GLU A 664 -12.82 5.28 38.21
C GLU A 664 -11.93 4.77 39.36
N ALA A 665 -11.66 3.46 39.40
CA ALA A 665 -10.76 2.87 40.38
C ALA A 665 -9.30 3.33 40.19
N LEU A 666 -8.82 3.45 38.94
CA LEU A 666 -7.49 4.01 38.63
C LEU A 666 -7.35 5.50 39.04
N ASN A 667 -8.46 6.25 39.10
CA ASN A 667 -8.49 7.61 39.63
C ASN A 667 -8.59 7.69 41.16
N GLY A 668 -8.70 6.55 41.85
CA GLY A 668 -8.74 6.50 43.31
C GLY A 668 -10.10 6.13 43.91
N GLY A 669 -11.06 5.64 43.12
CA GLY A 669 -12.37 5.22 43.62
C GLY A 669 -12.34 4.12 44.69
N GLY A 670 -11.23 3.38 44.80
CA GLY A 670 -11.00 2.39 45.85
C GLY A 670 -9.90 2.75 46.85
N ASN A 671 -9.33 3.95 46.74
CA ASN A 671 -8.20 4.42 47.54
C ASN A 671 -8.66 5.17 48.80
N LYS A 672 -7.74 5.28 49.77
CA LYS A 672 -7.91 6.07 50.99
C LYS A 672 -7.15 7.39 50.87
N PRO A 673 -7.58 8.45 51.61
CA PRO A 673 -6.82 9.68 51.72
C PRO A 673 -5.36 9.42 52.08
N GLY A 674 -4.44 10.04 51.33
CA GLY A 674 -2.99 9.88 51.51
C GLY A 674 -2.35 8.72 50.72
N ASP A 675 -3.13 7.81 50.14
CA ASP A 675 -2.58 6.79 49.22
C ASP A 675 -1.94 7.49 48.01
N LYS A 676 -0.83 6.92 47.51
CA LYS A 676 -0.10 7.44 46.33
C LYS A 676 -0.08 6.50 45.13
N PHE A 677 -0.53 5.26 45.34
CA PHE A 677 -0.56 4.21 44.33
C PHE A 677 -1.94 3.58 44.32
N VAL A 678 -2.36 3.12 43.15
CA VAL A 678 -3.52 2.24 43.02
C VAL A 678 -3.02 0.81 43.15
N THR A 679 -3.51 0.07 44.13
CA THR A 679 -3.18 -1.35 44.32
C THR A 679 -4.28 -2.26 43.78
N VAL A 680 -3.97 -3.55 43.63
CA VAL A 680 -4.96 -4.56 43.22
C VAL A 680 -6.18 -4.57 44.16
N SER A 681 -5.96 -4.43 45.47
CA SER A 681 -7.07 -4.38 46.43
C SER A 681 -7.92 -3.11 46.27
N ASN A 682 -7.33 -1.96 45.92
CA ASN A 682 -8.10 -0.75 45.61
C ASN A 682 -9.01 -0.98 44.40
N LEU A 683 -8.47 -1.55 43.32
CA LEU A 683 -9.22 -1.88 42.10
C LEU A 683 -10.41 -2.78 42.41
N MET A 684 -10.16 -3.91 43.08
CA MET A 684 -11.21 -4.86 43.50
C MET A 684 -12.27 -4.18 44.37
N ASN A 685 -11.87 -3.42 45.39
CA ASN A 685 -12.78 -2.80 46.35
C ASN A 685 -13.79 -1.85 45.71
N HIS A 686 -13.38 -1.21 44.61
CA HIS A 686 -14.24 -0.31 43.85
C HIS A 686 -15.15 -1.10 42.91
N VAL A 687 -14.58 -1.87 41.98
CA VAL A 687 -15.35 -2.53 40.91
C VAL A 687 -16.30 -3.62 41.43
N SER A 688 -15.98 -4.28 42.56
CA SER A 688 -16.87 -5.25 43.22
C SER A 688 -18.19 -4.64 43.72
N LYS A 689 -18.25 -3.32 43.90
CA LYS A 689 -19.44 -2.60 44.37
C LYS A 689 -20.15 -1.88 43.23
N THR A 690 -19.39 -1.14 42.44
CA THR A 690 -19.95 -0.22 41.44
C THR A 690 -20.44 -0.93 40.19
N VAL A 691 -19.77 -1.99 39.72
CA VAL A 691 -20.23 -2.77 38.56
C VAL A 691 -21.60 -3.43 38.81
N PRO A 692 -21.82 -4.18 39.92
CA PRO A 692 -23.15 -4.71 40.22
C PRO A 692 -24.21 -3.63 40.45
N GLU A 693 -23.83 -2.46 40.98
CA GLU A 693 -24.76 -1.34 41.17
C GLU A 693 -25.22 -0.76 39.84
N SER A 694 -24.30 -0.48 38.92
CA SER A 694 -24.62 0.02 37.58
C SER A 694 -25.40 -0.99 36.74
N ALA A 695 -25.06 -2.28 36.81
CA ALA A 695 -25.83 -3.33 36.14
C ALA A 695 -27.28 -3.40 36.66
N ARG A 696 -27.49 -3.32 37.99
CA ARG A 696 -28.85 -3.27 38.57
C ARG A 696 -29.65 -2.06 38.12
N GLN A 697 -29.00 -0.91 37.91
CA GLN A 697 -29.66 0.29 37.37
C GLN A 697 -30.16 0.08 35.92
N LEU A 698 -29.57 -0.86 35.19
CA LEU A 698 -30.03 -1.29 33.86
C LEU A 698 -31.06 -2.43 33.91
N GLY A 699 -31.39 -2.94 35.10
CA GLY A 699 -32.27 -4.11 35.26
C GLY A 699 -31.54 -5.45 35.08
N GLU A 700 -30.22 -5.45 34.94
CA GLU A 700 -29.40 -6.61 34.63
C GLU A 700 -28.54 -7.07 35.82
N LYS A 701 -27.92 -8.24 35.68
CA LYS A 701 -26.98 -8.80 36.67
C LYS A 701 -25.59 -8.97 36.06
N GLN A 702 -24.61 -8.33 36.66
CA GLN A 702 -23.19 -8.49 36.35
C GLN A 702 -22.37 -8.45 37.64
N THR A 703 -21.68 -9.54 37.93
CA THR A 703 -20.95 -9.75 39.17
C THR A 703 -19.49 -10.06 38.85
N PRO A 704 -18.57 -9.11 39.11
CA PRO A 704 -17.15 -9.38 38.98
C PRO A 704 -16.68 -10.48 39.93
N ILE A 705 -15.79 -11.36 39.45
CA ILE A 705 -15.14 -12.40 40.24
C ILE A 705 -13.63 -12.17 40.25
N PHE A 706 -13.00 -12.45 41.39
CA PHE A 706 -11.60 -12.18 41.63
C PHE A 706 -10.90 -13.42 42.20
N ASP A 707 -9.75 -13.76 41.64
CA ASP A 707 -8.85 -14.77 42.19
C ASP A 707 -7.56 -14.12 42.69
N PHE A 708 -7.21 -14.45 43.92
CA PHE A 708 -5.98 -14.05 44.61
C PHE A 708 -5.22 -15.27 45.12
N SER A 709 -5.45 -16.46 44.56
CA SER A 709 -4.78 -17.68 44.98
C SER A 709 -3.26 -17.47 44.91
N GLN A 710 -2.63 -17.32 46.08
CA GLN A 710 -1.20 -17.01 46.27
C GLN A 710 -0.76 -15.57 45.93
N THR A 711 -1.67 -14.60 46.04
CA THR A 711 -1.41 -13.20 45.68
C THR A 711 -1.51 -12.24 46.83
N GLU A 712 -0.44 -11.46 47.00
CA GLU A 712 -0.40 -10.35 47.91
C GLU A 712 -0.69 -9.02 47.21
N ASP A 713 -1.10 -7.99 47.97
CA ASP A 713 -1.50 -6.72 47.38
C ASP A 713 -0.27 -5.94 46.92
N PHE A 714 -0.30 -5.50 45.66
CA PHE A 714 0.82 -4.81 45.03
C PHE A 714 0.34 -3.57 44.25
N PRO A 715 1.20 -2.54 44.12
CA PRO A 715 0.87 -1.35 43.33
C PRO A 715 0.82 -1.69 41.83
N VAL A 716 -0.24 -1.23 41.17
CA VAL A 716 -0.48 -1.39 39.73
C VAL A 716 -0.15 -0.09 39.00
N ALA A 717 -0.54 1.06 39.55
CA ALA A 717 -0.33 2.36 38.90
C ALA A 717 -0.03 3.46 39.93
N LEU A 718 0.52 4.59 39.46
CA LEU A 718 0.50 5.82 40.26
C LEU A 718 -0.95 6.28 40.44
N LEU A 719 -1.22 6.88 41.59
CA LEU A 719 -2.50 7.54 41.82
C LEU A 719 -2.36 9.03 41.52
N ARG A 720 -3.04 9.49 40.46
CA ARG A 720 -3.06 10.91 40.05
C ARG A 720 -1.65 11.48 39.88
N GLY A 721 -0.81 10.76 39.15
CA GLY A 721 0.58 11.13 38.89
C GLY A 721 1.40 11.21 40.16
N GLY A 722 1.07 10.39 41.17
CA GLY A 722 1.74 10.38 42.48
C GLY A 722 1.31 11.49 43.45
N LYS A 723 0.38 12.37 43.04
CA LYS A 723 -0.24 13.38 43.94
C LYS A 723 -1.01 12.70 45.07
N GLY A 724 -1.53 11.50 44.80
CA GLY A 724 -2.32 10.74 45.75
C GLY A 724 -3.74 11.26 45.93
N LEU A 725 -4.48 10.60 46.83
CA LEU A 725 -5.86 10.99 47.14
C LEU A 725 -5.89 12.09 48.22
N PRO A 726 -6.61 13.21 48.01
CA PRO A 726 -6.69 14.30 48.99
C PRO A 726 -7.49 13.91 50.25
N GLU A 727 -7.50 14.77 51.27
CA GLU A 727 -8.17 14.52 52.54
C GLU A 727 -9.68 14.28 52.40
N GLY A 728 -10.35 14.94 51.44
CA GLY A 728 -11.76 14.71 51.14
C GLY A 728 -12.05 13.38 50.40
N GLY A 729 -11.02 12.61 50.08
CA GLY A 729 -11.13 11.27 49.52
C GLY A 729 -11.71 11.23 48.10
N TRP A 730 -12.35 10.11 47.74
CA TRP A 730 -12.91 9.91 46.41
C TRP A 730 -13.95 10.95 46.02
N GLU A 731 -14.85 11.33 46.94
CA GLU A 731 -15.94 12.26 46.62
C GLU A 731 -15.44 13.67 46.26
N GLU A 732 -14.26 14.08 46.74
CA GLU A 732 -13.63 15.35 46.35
C GLU A 732 -13.14 15.33 44.88
N VAL A 733 -12.59 14.19 44.44
CA VAL A 733 -11.97 14.06 43.10
C VAL A 733 -12.88 13.39 42.08
N LYS A 734 -14.06 12.91 42.48
CA LYS A 734 -14.97 12.14 41.64
C LYS A 734 -15.41 12.90 40.38
N HIS A 735 -15.68 14.19 40.50
CA HIS A 735 -16.06 15.03 39.36
C HIS A 735 -14.88 15.18 38.38
N GLU A 736 -13.68 15.47 38.89
CA GLU A 736 -12.45 15.52 38.09
C GLU A 736 -12.17 14.18 37.39
N ALA A 737 -12.36 13.06 38.10
CA ALA A 737 -12.21 11.73 37.54
C ALA A 737 -13.22 11.45 36.41
N GLN A 738 -14.48 11.86 36.58
CA GLN A 738 -15.51 11.74 35.54
C GLN A 738 -15.21 12.64 34.32
N GLU A 739 -14.69 13.84 34.54
CA GLU A 739 -14.21 14.72 33.46
C GLU A 739 -13.01 14.11 32.75
N ASN A 740 -12.05 13.53 33.46
CA ASN A 740 -10.89 12.85 32.87
C ASN A 740 -11.34 11.70 31.96
N ILE A 741 -12.28 10.87 32.43
CA ILE A 741 -12.85 9.78 31.64
C ILE A 741 -13.58 10.32 30.41
N SER A 742 -14.39 11.36 30.56
CA SER A 742 -15.16 11.95 29.46
C SER A 742 -14.27 12.63 28.41
N ASN A 743 -13.25 13.37 28.83
CA ASN A 743 -12.32 14.07 27.95
C ASN A 743 -11.56 13.09 27.07
N ILE A 744 -11.08 11.98 27.65
CA ILE A 744 -10.37 10.92 26.92
C ILE A 744 -11.27 10.28 25.85
N LEU A 745 -12.58 10.20 26.08
CA LEU A 745 -13.54 9.70 25.10
C LEU A 745 -13.82 10.69 23.94
N THR A 746 -13.88 12.00 24.22
CA THR A 746 -14.23 13.03 23.21
C THR A 746 -13.12 13.41 22.23
N VAL A 747 -11.84 13.22 22.58
CA VAL A 747 -10.70 13.66 21.73
C VAL A 747 -10.51 12.78 20.48
N LYS A 748 -11.23 11.66 20.35
CA LYS A 748 -11.09 10.69 19.24
C LYS A 748 -12.30 10.60 18.29
N GLU A 749 -13.21 11.58 18.28
CA GLU A 749 -14.32 11.65 17.30
C GLU A 749 -13.83 12.02 15.88
N GLY A 750 -13.07 11.11 15.24
CA GLY A 750 -12.67 11.18 13.84
C GLY A 750 -13.08 9.95 13.01
N VAL A 751 -13.58 8.88 13.64
CA VAL A 751 -13.99 7.66 12.94
C VAL A 751 -15.41 7.29 13.34
N ALA A 752 -16.36 7.61 12.48
CA ALA A 752 -17.75 7.20 12.64
C ALA A 752 -17.85 5.68 12.48
N SER A 753 -18.17 4.96 13.57
CA SER A 753 -18.60 3.56 13.49
C SER A 753 -20.12 3.51 13.71
N VAL A 754 -20.83 3.14 12.64
CA VAL A 754 -22.30 3.05 12.60
C VAL A 754 -22.68 1.59 12.91
N GLY A 755 -23.02 1.31 14.16
CA GLY A 755 -23.59 0.01 14.54
C GLY A 755 -25.07 -0.08 14.14
N HIS A 756 -25.45 -1.07 13.33
CA HIS A 756 -26.86 -1.39 13.06
C HIS A 756 -27.44 -2.20 14.23
N GLY A 757 -27.98 -1.51 15.24
CA GLY A 757 -28.82 -2.08 16.28
C GLY A 757 -30.30 -1.80 16.00
N ASN A 758 -31.14 -2.83 16.04
CA ASN A 758 -32.55 -2.77 15.69
C ASN A 758 -33.28 -1.72 16.55
N THR A 759 -33.84 -0.70 15.88
CA THR A 759 -34.46 0.45 16.51
C THR A 759 -35.78 0.09 17.17
N ASN A 760 -35.91 0.36 18.47
CA ASN A 760 -37.21 0.65 19.08
C ASN A 760 -37.09 1.85 20.03
N THR A 761 -38.08 2.72 19.91
CA THR A 761 -38.08 4.15 20.24
C THR A 761 -38.28 4.47 21.73
N ASN A 762 -37.63 5.56 22.18
CA ASN A 762 -37.89 6.36 23.39
C ASN A 762 -37.30 5.94 24.77
N ALA A 763 -35.99 5.72 24.86
CA ALA A 763 -35.26 5.91 26.12
C ALA A 763 -33.80 6.30 25.87
N GLN A 764 -33.21 7.12 26.75
CA GLN A 764 -31.79 7.55 26.79
C GLN A 764 -30.80 6.41 27.13
N TYR A 765 -31.10 5.20 26.66
CA TYR A 765 -30.38 3.98 26.94
C TYR A 765 -30.25 3.21 25.62
N TYR A 766 -29.03 3.06 25.11
CA TYR A 766 -28.77 2.20 23.98
C TYR A 766 -28.67 0.77 24.50
N PHE A 767 -29.72 -0.01 24.28
CA PHE A 767 -29.72 -1.44 24.59
C PHE A 767 -29.09 -2.18 23.40
N GLY A 768 -27.78 -2.40 23.48
CA GLY A 768 -27.15 -3.52 22.80
C GLY A 768 -27.13 -4.67 23.78
N ASN A 769 -28.03 -5.62 23.62
CA ASN A 769 -27.83 -6.91 24.24
C ASN A 769 -26.50 -7.47 23.67
N VAL A 770 -25.63 -8.02 24.52
CA VAL A 770 -24.62 -8.98 24.05
C VAL A 770 -25.38 -10.29 23.78
N GLU A 771 -26.41 -10.23 22.94
CA GLU A 771 -27.26 -11.36 22.53
C GLU A 771 -26.47 -12.16 21.49
N GLY A 772 -25.41 -12.75 22.02
CA GLY A 772 -24.45 -13.57 21.36
C GLY A 772 -23.81 -14.44 22.44
N ASP A 773 -24.59 -15.16 23.25
CA ASP A 773 -24.47 -16.60 23.06
C ASP A 773 -24.30 -16.86 21.56
N VAL A 774 -23.13 -17.34 21.16
CA VAL A 774 -22.99 -17.94 19.83
C VAL A 774 -23.88 -19.19 19.84
N LYS A 775 -25.20 -19.00 19.73
CA LYS A 775 -26.16 -20.04 19.45
C LYS A 775 -25.96 -20.38 18.01
N LEU A 776 -25.06 -21.35 17.81
CA LEU A 776 -24.96 -22.06 16.56
C LEU A 776 -26.33 -22.66 16.29
N ASP A 777 -27.00 -22.18 15.25
CA ASP A 777 -28.25 -22.73 14.77
C ASP A 777 -28.07 -24.26 14.60
N GLU A 778 -28.94 -25.07 15.20
CA GLU A 778 -28.83 -26.55 15.25
C GLU A 778 -29.03 -27.24 13.87
N LYS A 779 -28.84 -26.53 12.75
CA LYS A 779 -29.10 -27.03 11.40
C LYS A 779 -27.85 -27.30 10.56
#